data_AF-A0A965V664-F1
#
_entry.id   AF-A0A965V664-F1
#
_cell.length_a   1.000
_cell.length_b   1.000
_cell.length_c   1.000
_cell.angle_alpha   90.00
_cell.angle_beta   90.00
_cell.angle_gamma   90.00
#
_symmetry.space_group_name_H-M   'P 1'
#
loop_
_entity.id
_entity.type
_entity.pdbx_description
1 polymer ?
#
loop_
_entity_poly.entity_id
_entity_poly.type
_entity_poly.pdbx_seq_one_letter_code
_entity_poly.pdbx_strand_id
1 'polypeptide(L)'
;NEANAFEAGRITGKEAQAIGIHIAFAPVVDVNNNPANPVINTRSFGEDPQAVARMSAAFVRGVQGEGVAAVAKHFPGHGDTDTDSHTALPIVSSNRARLEAVELVPFRAVVDAGISGVMTAHIALPAIAHDSIPATLSPAIISGLLRDTLHFRGVTYTDALSMEGIGGGYTVEKSAVLAVKAGADVLLKPTDVRRAIDAVVAAVEHGEITPARIDASVRRLLELKLRTGAIQHPIVALDSLRIAVGSATSRGTAARIASEAITLLRDDASLVPVKTGGTTLVLTYASENDLDAGRVFGATVRAAVRNARVVRITPRWSRAQLDSLVRPADRLVIATQVRTIEGEGRFSVAKPVAQWIDSIAATHAVIVAAHGNPYVLREFPHVGAYLATWGRGPALEDAAARAITGRIGVTGKAPVSLPGFFARGDGLVRVAPPSLSTAMSDTLRRVLDRAIADSAFPGAFVVVGRRSGIVAQMGAGHLDVGPSPVPDEHTLWDMASLTKVLALTSAMMQLVEQGTVELDAPVQRYLPQWKGPNKDRVTVRDLLTHRSGLPAWRPIYKEATTPAEALALVFATALDTLPRVRMVYSDLGAILMGEIVRTVSGQRIDAYTRDHVFGPLGMKETSYLPDPALLPRIAPTEVDPWRQRHLRGEVHDENAYALGGVSAHAGLFSSGSDLAHLAQAYLNGGVFGGVRVFKESTIRQFTAVQDSTFSNRALGWETPTGGNSAGHLMTRPSFGHTGFTGTSFWVDPTDDLFVIMLTNRVNPTRANTKISAWRQAVADAAVSLTRQLAPAQP
;
A
#
# COMPACT_ATOMS: atom_id res chain seq x y z
N ASN A 1 8.98 -12.27 10.52
CA ASN A 1 7.60 -11.80 10.71
C ASN A 1 6.74 -12.47 9.64
N GLU A 2 5.90 -13.43 10.03
CA GLU A 2 5.06 -14.22 9.10
C GLU A 2 4.01 -13.38 8.38
N ALA A 3 3.49 -12.31 9.02
CA ALA A 3 2.54 -11.40 8.38
C ALA A 3 3.17 -10.68 7.18
N ASN A 4 4.46 -10.33 7.26
CA ASN A 4 5.18 -9.75 6.13
C ASN A 4 5.37 -10.76 4.98
N ALA A 5 5.63 -12.03 5.30
CA ALA A 5 5.75 -13.07 4.27
C ALA A 5 4.41 -13.32 3.57
N PHE A 6 3.31 -13.38 4.34
CA PHE A 6 1.96 -13.48 3.78
C PHE A 6 1.65 -12.30 2.86
N GLU A 7 1.89 -11.07 3.32
CA GLU A 7 1.55 -9.88 2.55
C GLU A 7 2.42 -9.72 1.29
N ALA A 8 3.71 -10.10 1.36
CA ALA A 8 4.57 -10.19 0.19
C ALA A 8 4.05 -11.23 -0.83
N GLY A 9 3.60 -12.39 -0.34
CA GLY A 9 2.95 -13.41 -1.16
C GLY A 9 1.66 -12.91 -1.81
N ARG A 10 0.83 -12.21 -1.04
CA ARG A 10 -0.43 -11.62 -1.49
C ARG A 10 -0.21 -10.57 -2.59
N ILE A 11 0.73 -9.64 -2.41
CA ILE A 11 1.08 -8.66 -3.45
C ILE A 11 1.62 -9.38 -4.69
N THR A 12 2.47 -10.39 -4.52
CA THR A 12 3.01 -11.19 -5.63
C THR A 12 1.89 -11.87 -6.43
N GLY A 13 0.94 -12.51 -5.76
CA GLY A 13 -0.19 -13.17 -6.41
C GLY A 13 -1.10 -12.18 -7.13
N LYS A 14 -1.47 -11.08 -6.46
CA LYS A 14 -2.31 -10.03 -7.03
C LYS A 14 -1.71 -9.41 -8.29
N GLU A 15 -0.43 -9.04 -8.25
CA GLU A 15 0.23 -8.41 -9.41
C GLU A 15 0.49 -9.42 -10.53
N ALA A 16 0.82 -10.68 -10.20
CA ALA A 16 0.94 -11.75 -11.18
C ALA A 16 -0.38 -11.99 -11.93
N GLN A 17 -1.50 -12.07 -11.20
CA GLN A 17 -2.82 -12.28 -11.79
C GLN A 17 -3.21 -11.11 -12.71
N ALA A 18 -2.90 -9.87 -12.31
CA ALA A 18 -3.15 -8.69 -13.12
C ALA A 18 -2.44 -8.74 -14.50
N ILE A 19 -1.23 -9.32 -14.57
CA ILE A 19 -0.46 -9.46 -15.82
C ILE A 19 -0.64 -10.82 -16.53
N GLY A 20 -1.57 -11.66 -16.06
CA GLY A 20 -1.89 -12.95 -16.68
C GLY A 20 -0.95 -14.11 -16.30
N ILE A 21 -0.17 -13.95 -15.22
CA ILE A 21 0.66 -15.02 -14.66
C ILE A 21 -0.15 -15.79 -13.62
N HIS A 22 -0.28 -17.11 -13.84
CA HIS A 22 -1.08 -18.00 -12.99
C HIS A 22 -0.23 -18.94 -12.12
N ILE A 23 1.08 -18.97 -12.33
CA ILE A 23 2.02 -19.84 -11.62
C ILE A 23 3.22 -19.00 -11.20
N ALA A 24 3.51 -18.97 -9.91
CA ALA A 24 4.70 -18.37 -9.35
C ALA A 24 5.66 -19.48 -8.89
N PHE A 25 6.87 -19.53 -9.49
CA PHE A 25 7.96 -20.39 -9.01
C PHE A 25 8.63 -19.82 -7.74
N ALA A 26 7.80 -19.70 -6.70
CA ALA A 26 8.10 -19.20 -5.37
C ALA A 26 7.14 -19.86 -4.34
N PRO A 27 7.54 -19.96 -3.06
CA PRO A 27 8.80 -19.46 -2.50
C PRO A 27 9.97 -20.43 -2.70
N VAL A 28 11.20 -19.90 -2.60
CA VAL A 28 12.36 -20.75 -2.28
C VAL A 28 12.22 -21.17 -0.82
N VAL A 29 12.32 -22.47 -0.54
CA VAL A 29 12.14 -23.05 0.80
C VAL A 29 13.40 -23.74 1.31
N ASP A 30 14.50 -23.63 0.57
CA ASP A 30 15.81 -24.14 0.97
C ASP A 30 16.28 -23.47 2.27
N VAL A 31 16.84 -24.24 3.20
CA VAL A 31 17.42 -23.73 4.45
C VAL A 31 18.87 -23.32 4.20
N ASN A 32 19.19 -22.03 4.29
CA ASN A 32 20.53 -21.52 3.98
C ASN A 32 21.49 -21.71 5.18
N ASN A 33 21.77 -22.96 5.52
CA ASN A 33 22.65 -23.41 6.61
C ASN A 33 24.14 -23.38 6.25
N ASN A 34 24.49 -23.17 4.98
CA ASN A 34 25.86 -23.08 4.51
C ASN A 34 26.17 -21.66 3.96
N PRO A 35 27.01 -20.86 4.64
CA PRO A 35 27.35 -19.51 4.19
C PRO A 35 28.22 -19.48 2.92
N ALA A 36 28.80 -20.62 2.52
CA ALA A 36 29.52 -20.75 1.25
C ALA A 36 28.58 -21.08 0.08
N ASN A 37 27.29 -21.32 0.34
CA ASN A 37 26.33 -21.67 -0.71
C ASN A 37 26.25 -20.57 -1.77
N PRO A 38 26.57 -20.89 -3.04
CA PRO A 38 26.63 -19.91 -4.11
C PRO A 38 25.24 -19.49 -4.64
N VAL A 39 24.21 -20.29 -4.41
CA VAL A 39 22.96 -20.22 -5.18
C VAL A 39 21.77 -19.76 -4.34
N ILE A 40 21.69 -20.17 -3.06
CA ILE A 40 20.52 -19.94 -2.21
C ILE A 40 20.61 -18.59 -1.51
N ASN A 41 21.56 -18.38 -0.60
CA ASN A 41 21.87 -17.08 0.01
C ASN A 41 20.60 -16.26 0.35
N THR A 42 20.45 -15.05 -0.19
CA THR A 42 19.33 -14.13 0.05
C THR A 42 18.00 -14.55 -0.57
N ARG A 43 17.95 -15.68 -1.30
CA ARG A 43 16.69 -16.25 -1.78
C ARG A 43 15.99 -17.06 -0.69
N SER A 44 16.71 -17.53 0.32
CA SER A 44 16.14 -18.22 1.48
C SER A 44 15.67 -17.23 2.54
N PHE A 45 14.69 -17.64 3.35
CA PHE A 45 14.27 -16.91 4.54
C PHE A 45 15.28 -16.98 5.70
N GLY A 46 16.26 -17.90 5.68
CA GLY A 46 17.29 -18.00 6.72
C GLY A 46 17.88 -19.40 6.90
N GLU A 47 18.63 -19.57 7.99
CA GLU A 47 19.28 -20.85 8.34
C GLU A 47 18.50 -21.69 9.36
N ASP A 48 17.41 -21.17 9.93
CA ASP A 48 16.53 -21.91 10.85
C ASP A 48 15.42 -22.64 10.08
N PRO A 49 15.40 -23.99 10.05
CA PRO A 49 14.37 -24.75 9.35
C PRO A 49 12.95 -24.39 9.77
N GLN A 50 12.71 -24.10 11.05
CA GLN A 50 11.39 -23.78 11.56
C GLN A 50 10.94 -22.38 11.16
N ALA A 51 11.83 -21.40 11.19
CA ALA A 51 11.53 -20.07 10.68
C ALA A 51 11.25 -20.09 9.17
N VAL A 52 12.07 -20.81 8.39
CA VAL A 52 11.86 -20.97 6.94
C VAL A 52 10.49 -21.63 6.69
N ALA A 53 10.17 -22.71 7.39
CA ALA A 53 8.87 -23.38 7.27
C ALA A 53 7.67 -22.45 7.51
N ARG A 54 7.66 -21.68 8.61
CA ARG A 54 6.55 -20.77 8.93
C ARG A 54 6.42 -19.63 7.92
N MET A 55 7.54 -19.03 7.52
CA MET A 55 7.56 -17.93 6.54
C MET A 55 7.12 -18.40 5.15
N SER A 56 7.63 -19.56 4.69
CA SER A 56 7.24 -20.15 3.41
C SER A 56 5.77 -20.52 3.37
N ALA A 57 5.23 -21.13 4.42
CA ALA A 57 3.79 -21.44 4.49
C ALA A 57 2.93 -20.17 4.47
N ALA A 58 3.34 -19.10 5.15
CA ALA A 58 2.65 -17.81 5.10
C ALA A 58 2.67 -17.20 3.70
N PHE A 59 3.82 -17.19 3.02
CA PHE A 59 3.94 -16.72 1.64
C PHE A 59 3.06 -17.53 0.66
N VAL A 60 3.04 -18.86 0.79
CA VAL A 60 2.18 -19.75 -0.02
C VAL A 60 0.70 -19.39 0.14
N ARG A 61 0.22 -19.18 1.38
CA ARG A 61 -1.15 -18.74 1.62
C ARG A 61 -1.45 -17.39 0.97
N GLY A 62 -0.50 -16.45 1.02
CA GLY A 62 -0.65 -15.14 0.38
C GLY A 62 -0.81 -15.25 -1.14
N VAL A 63 0.10 -15.96 -1.82
CA VAL A 63 0.07 -16.13 -3.28
C VAL A 63 -1.21 -16.85 -3.72
N GLN A 64 -1.53 -17.98 -3.07
CA GLN A 64 -2.67 -18.81 -3.46
C GLN A 64 -4.02 -18.17 -3.10
N GLY A 65 -4.07 -17.30 -2.09
CA GLY A 65 -5.25 -16.53 -1.73
C GLY A 65 -5.70 -15.55 -2.83
N GLU A 66 -4.80 -15.18 -3.74
CA GLU A 66 -5.08 -14.30 -4.89
C GLU A 66 -5.29 -15.10 -6.19
N GLY A 67 -5.48 -16.43 -6.11
CA GLY A 67 -5.78 -17.29 -7.25
C GLY A 67 -4.57 -17.75 -8.08
N VAL A 68 -3.34 -17.46 -7.61
CA VAL A 68 -2.09 -17.87 -8.29
C VAL A 68 -1.51 -19.12 -7.66
N ALA A 69 -1.06 -20.08 -8.47
CA ALA A 69 -0.41 -21.29 -7.96
C ALA A 69 1.01 -21.00 -7.47
N ALA A 70 1.29 -21.28 -6.20
CA ALA A 70 2.65 -21.26 -5.65
C ALA A 70 3.38 -22.59 -5.92
N VAL A 71 4.70 -22.51 -6.13
CA VAL A 71 5.56 -23.67 -6.39
C VAL A 71 6.83 -23.57 -5.56
N ALA A 72 6.98 -24.46 -4.57
CA ALA A 72 8.14 -24.48 -3.70
C ALA A 72 9.36 -25.06 -4.42
N LYS A 73 10.54 -24.52 -4.10
CA LYS A 73 11.80 -24.99 -4.69
C LYS A 73 12.99 -24.85 -3.71
N HIS A 74 14.03 -25.67 -3.82
CA HIS A 74 14.25 -26.71 -4.85
C HIS A 74 14.32 -28.09 -4.16
N PHE A 75 13.34 -28.96 -4.41
CA PHE A 75 13.20 -30.22 -3.69
C PHE A 75 14.30 -31.23 -4.08
N PRO A 76 14.94 -31.94 -3.13
CA PRO A 76 14.62 -32.07 -1.70
C PRO A 76 15.34 -31.09 -0.74
N GLY A 77 16.00 -30.05 -1.26
CA GLY A 77 16.70 -29.03 -0.48
C GLY A 77 18.10 -28.75 -1.03
N HIS A 78 18.33 -27.53 -1.51
CA HIS A 78 19.57 -27.07 -2.14
C HIS A 78 20.40 -26.16 -1.20
N GLY A 79 20.01 -26.07 0.07
CA GLY A 79 20.56 -25.11 1.03
C GLY A 79 22.00 -25.37 1.48
N ASP A 80 22.46 -26.63 1.42
CA ASP A 80 23.73 -27.09 2.00
C ASP A 80 24.78 -27.48 0.94
N THR A 81 24.63 -27.03 -0.31
CA THR A 81 25.57 -27.40 -1.39
C THR A 81 26.69 -26.38 -1.54
N ASP A 82 27.94 -26.86 -1.64
CA ASP A 82 29.13 -26.05 -1.97
C ASP A 82 29.34 -25.88 -3.49
N THR A 83 28.53 -26.54 -4.32
CA THR A 83 28.66 -26.54 -5.79
C THR A 83 27.38 -26.02 -6.43
N ASP A 84 27.51 -25.15 -7.43
CA ASP A 84 26.39 -24.63 -8.21
C ASP A 84 25.88 -25.69 -9.21
N SER A 85 24.58 -26.05 -9.13
CA SER A 85 23.95 -26.99 -10.07
C SER A 85 23.94 -26.52 -11.52
N HIS A 86 24.21 -25.23 -11.77
CA HIS A 86 24.35 -24.66 -13.10
C HIS A 86 25.72 -24.98 -13.74
N THR A 87 26.70 -25.44 -12.96
CA THR A 87 28.09 -25.69 -13.42
C THR A 87 28.57 -27.13 -13.19
N ALA A 88 27.96 -27.88 -12.26
CA ALA A 88 28.22 -29.31 -12.04
C ALA A 88 27.08 -29.95 -11.21
N LEU A 89 27.03 -31.28 -11.11
CA LEU A 89 26.04 -31.99 -10.27
C LEU A 89 26.43 -31.89 -8.78
N PRO A 90 25.67 -31.18 -7.91
CA PRO A 90 25.95 -31.13 -6.48
C PRO A 90 25.54 -32.45 -5.82
N ILE A 91 26.33 -32.90 -4.85
CA ILE A 91 26.05 -34.11 -4.05
C ILE A 91 25.81 -33.67 -2.61
N VAL A 92 24.66 -34.02 -2.05
CA VAL A 92 24.38 -33.85 -0.61
C VAL A 92 24.56 -35.20 0.07
N SER A 93 25.63 -35.33 0.85
CA SER A 93 26.03 -36.56 1.54
C SER A 93 25.38 -36.75 2.92
N SER A 94 24.54 -35.81 3.34
CA SER A 94 23.80 -35.84 4.60
C SER A 94 22.93 -37.11 4.74
N ASN A 95 22.92 -37.67 5.96
CA ASN A 95 22.09 -38.84 6.25
C ASN A 95 20.60 -38.48 6.34
N ARG A 96 19.73 -39.50 6.36
CA ARG A 96 18.28 -39.31 6.40
C ARG A 96 17.79 -38.50 7.60
N ALA A 97 18.35 -38.73 8.79
CA ALA A 97 17.95 -38.01 9.99
C ALA A 97 18.24 -36.50 9.88
N ARG A 98 19.36 -36.12 9.24
CA ARG A 98 19.67 -34.72 8.94
C ARG A 98 18.64 -34.11 7.99
N LEU A 99 18.33 -34.80 6.90
CA LEU A 99 17.36 -34.35 5.91
C LEU A 99 15.98 -34.11 6.53
N GLU A 100 15.54 -35.02 7.40
CA GLU A 100 14.26 -34.88 8.12
C GLU A 100 14.25 -33.73 9.13
N ALA A 101 15.39 -33.44 9.76
CA ALA A 101 15.51 -32.38 10.76
C ALA A 101 15.71 -30.97 10.15
N VAL A 102 16.15 -30.87 8.90
CA VAL A 102 16.53 -29.59 8.28
C VAL A 102 15.90 -29.40 6.92
N GLU A 103 16.36 -30.09 5.88
CA GLU A 103 15.99 -29.79 4.49
C GLU A 103 14.50 -30.04 4.21
N LEU A 104 13.92 -31.09 4.80
CA LEU A 104 12.52 -31.48 4.54
C LEU A 104 11.50 -30.72 5.41
N VAL A 105 11.94 -30.02 6.46
CA VAL A 105 11.04 -29.30 7.39
C VAL A 105 10.21 -28.23 6.65
N PRO A 106 10.79 -27.34 5.83
CA PRO A 106 10.00 -26.38 5.06
C PRO A 106 9.10 -27.01 4.01
N PHE A 107 9.54 -28.10 3.35
CA PHE A 107 8.72 -28.80 2.36
C PHE A 107 7.48 -29.42 2.98
N ARG A 108 7.59 -30.03 4.16
CA ARG A 108 6.43 -30.53 4.91
C ARG A 108 5.44 -29.41 5.18
N ALA A 109 5.92 -28.29 5.72
CA ALA A 109 5.07 -27.15 6.08
C ALA A 109 4.32 -26.54 4.89
N VAL A 110 4.95 -26.44 3.71
CA VAL A 110 4.25 -25.93 2.52
C VAL A 110 3.28 -26.96 1.91
N VAL A 111 3.58 -28.26 2.01
CA VAL A 111 2.62 -29.31 1.63
C VAL A 111 1.40 -29.27 2.53
N ASP A 112 1.59 -29.16 3.85
CA ASP A 112 0.49 -29.03 4.82
C ASP A 112 -0.31 -27.73 4.61
N ALA A 113 0.34 -26.66 4.14
CA ALA A 113 -0.31 -25.41 3.74
C ALA A 113 -1.04 -25.50 2.38
N GLY A 114 -1.05 -26.67 1.73
CA GLY A 114 -1.76 -26.91 0.47
C GLY A 114 -1.08 -26.31 -0.76
N ILE A 115 0.25 -26.35 -0.83
CA ILE A 115 0.98 -25.81 -1.99
C ILE A 115 0.61 -26.53 -3.31
N SER A 116 0.46 -25.74 -4.38
CA SER A 116 0.01 -26.21 -5.68
C SER A 116 1.09 -26.97 -6.47
N GLY A 117 2.36 -26.60 -6.31
CA GLY A 117 3.46 -27.21 -7.04
C GLY A 117 4.73 -27.39 -6.21
N VAL A 118 5.60 -28.29 -6.66
CA VAL A 118 6.97 -28.43 -6.17
C VAL A 118 7.91 -28.58 -7.37
N MET A 119 8.99 -27.80 -7.36
CA MET A 119 10.07 -27.89 -8.34
C MET A 119 11.23 -28.69 -7.76
N THR A 120 11.73 -29.67 -8.51
CA THR A 120 12.86 -30.52 -8.11
C THR A 120 14.19 -29.84 -8.40
N ALA A 121 15.25 -30.24 -7.70
CA ALA A 121 16.62 -29.80 -7.93
C ALA A 121 17.44 -30.88 -8.66
N HIS A 122 18.42 -30.46 -9.45
CA HIS A 122 19.42 -31.38 -10.03
C HIS A 122 20.56 -31.63 -9.03
N ILE A 123 20.25 -32.29 -7.91
CA ILE A 123 21.21 -32.68 -6.87
C ILE A 123 21.15 -34.18 -6.64
N ALA A 124 22.28 -34.82 -6.37
CA ALA A 124 22.33 -36.23 -5.99
C ALA A 124 22.15 -36.40 -4.47
N LEU A 125 21.37 -37.41 -4.08
CA LEU A 125 21.07 -37.73 -2.67
C LEU A 125 21.31 -39.21 -2.35
N PRO A 126 22.58 -39.66 -2.26
CA PRO A 126 22.91 -41.08 -2.11
C PRO A 126 22.32 -41.74 -0.87
N ALA A 127 22.06 -40.98 0.20
CA ALA A 127 21.45 -41.48 1.42
C ALA A 127 19.99 -41.97 1.24
N ILE A 128 19.31 -41.56 0.16
CA ILE A 128 17.93 -41.97 -0.17
C ILE A 128 17.89 -42.79 -1.45
N ALA A 129 18.58 -42.34 -2.50
CA ALA A 129 18.55 -43.01 -3.80
C ALA A 129 19.50 -44.21 -3.89
N HIS A 130 20.47 -44.34 -2.97
CA HIS A 130 21.55 -45.33 -2.99
C HIS A 130 22.43 -45.29 -4.25
N ASP A 131 22.36 -44.19 -4.99
CA ASP A 131 23.17 -43.89 -6.17
C ASP A 131 23.45 -42.37 -6.27
N SER A 132 24.10 -41.95 -7.35
CA SER A 132 24.34 -40.54 -7.65
C SER A 132 23.38 -40.00 -8.73
N ILE A 133 22.18 -40.59 -8.87
CA ILE A 133 21.21 -40.07 -9.83
C ILE A 133 20.67 -38.71 -9.33
N PRO A 134 20.55 -37.71 -10.22
CA PRO A 134 19.95 -36.44 -9.84
C PRO A 134 18.52 -36.63 -9.31
N ALA A 135 18.12 -35.87 -8.28
CA ALA A 135 16.82 -35.97 -7.65
C ALA A 135 15.65 -35.81 -8.64
N THR A 136 15.80 -34.92 -9.62
CA THR A 136 14.88 -34.75 -10.76
C THR A 136 14.62 -36.05 -11.54
N LEU A 137 15.56 -36.99 -11.56
CA LEU A 137 15.50 -38.24 -12.32
C LEU A 137 15.26 -39.47 -11.42
N SER A 138 15.11 -39.30 -10.10
CA SER A 138 15.02 -40.40 -9.14
C SER A 138 13.58 -40.70 -8.70
N PRO A 139 13.04 -41.90 -8.99
CA PRO A 139 11.74 -42.33 -8.46
C PRO A 139 11.71 -42.40 -6.92
N ALA A 140 12.83 -42.76 -6.29
CA ALA A 140 12.96 -42.81 -4.83
C ALA A 140 12.73 -41.44 -4.18
N ILE A 141 13.08 -40.36 -4.88
CA ILE A 141 12.96 -39.00 -4.36
C ILE A 141 11.62 -38.37 -4.75
N ILE A 142 11.23 -38.40 -6.03
CA ILE A 142 9.97 -37.74 -6.44
C ILE A 142 8.74 -38.56 -6.03
N SER A 143 8.70 -39.85 -6.36
CA SER A 143 7.56 -40.69 -5.98
C SER A 143 7.65 -41.08 -4.50
N GLY A 144 8.77 -41.66 -4.08
CA GLY A 144 8.93 -42.16 -2.70
C GLY A 144 8.96 -41.06 -1.63
N LEU A 145 9.90 -40.11 -1.72
CA LEU A 145 10.04 -39.09 -0.68
C LEU A 145 8.95 -38.02 -0.78
N LEU A 146 8.75 -37.39 -1.94
CA LEU A 146 7.80 -36.28 -2.06
C LEU A 146 6.33 -36.74 -2.05
N ARG A 147 5.95 -37.71 -2.88
CA ARG A 147 4.53 -38.10 -2.98
C ARG A 147 4.13 -39.09 -1.89
N ASP A 148 4.93 -40.11 -1.62
CA ASP A 148 4.51 -41.17 -0.69
C ASP A 148 4.77 -40.73 0.77
N THR A 149 5.95 -40.21 1.06
CA THR A 149 6.34 -39.83 2.43
C THR A 149 5.84 -38.43 2.82
N LEU A 150 6.01 -37.42 1.95
CA LEU A 150 5.50 -36.06 2.22
C LEU A 150 4.01 -35.89 1.91
N HIS A 151 3.37 -36.88 1.28
CA HIS A 151 1.96 -36.85 0.87
C HIS A 151 1.61 -35.72 -0.10
N PHE A 152 2.57 -35.25 -0.90
CA PHE A 152 2.30 -34.21 -1.90
C PHE A 152 1.39 -34.73 -3.03
N ARG A 153 0.38 -33.94 -3.39
CA ARG A 153 -0.62 -34.28 -4.42
C ARG A 153 -0.69 -33.29 -5.59
N GLY A 154 0.04 -32.18 -5.52
CA GLY A 154 0.09 -31.17 -6.57
C GLY A 154 0.98 -31.55 -7.76
N VAL A 155 1.31 -30.53 -8.56
CA VAL A 155 2.10 -30.66 -9.79
C VAL A 155 3.59 -30.63 -9.50
N THR A 156 4.34 -31.61 -10.01
CA THR A 156 5.81 -31.62 -9.95
C THR A 156 6.42 -31.03 -11.22
N TYR A 157 7.32 -30.07 -11.04
CA TYR A 157 8.10 -29.45 -12.11
C TYR A 157 9.56 -29.89 -11.98
N THR A 158 10.22 -30.21 -13.09
CA THR A 158 11.69 -30.27 -13.06
C THR A 158 12.25 -28.86 -12.93
N ASP A 159 13.47 -28.70 -12.39
CA ASP A 159 14.27 -27.53 -12.76
C ASP A 159 14.61 -27.58 -14.26
N ALA A 160 15.20 -26.51 -14.79
CA ALA A 160 15.56 -26.42 -16.20
C ALA A 160 16.46 -27.61 -16.62
N LEU A 161 15.96 -28.49 -17.48
CA LEU A 161 16.70 -29.66 -17.98
C LEU A 161 17.89 -29.27 -18.86
N SER A 162 17.97 -28.01 -19.30
CA SER A 162 19.12 -27.44 -19.98
C SER A 162 20.33 -27.15 -19.10
N MET A 163 20.22 -27.28 -17.77
CA MET A 163 21.33 -27.03 -16.84
C MET A 163 22.40 -28.12 -16.92
N GLU A 164 23.67 -27.74 -16.70
CA GLU A 164 24.81 -28.67 -16.82
C GLU A 164 24.74 -29.86 -15.85
N GLY A 165 24.12 -29.69 -14.67
CA GLY A 165 23.87 -30.78 -13.70
C GLY A 165 23.05 -31.97 -14.27
N ILE A 166 22.36 -31.79 -15.40
CA ILE A 166 21.77 -32.87 -16.20
C ILE A 166 22.50 -32.98 -17.55
N GLY A 167 22.67 -31.85 -18.24
CA GLY A 167 23.17 -31.77 -19.62
C GLY A 167 24.58 -32.32 -19.83
N GLY A 168 25.40 -32.39 -18.78
CA GLY A 168 26.74 -32.98 -18.85
C GLY A 168 26.78 -34.51 -18.77
N GLY A 169 25.71 -35.17 -18.31
CA GLY A 169 25.70 -36.63 -18.04
C GLY A 169 24.55 -37.42 -18.69
N TYR A 170 23.52 -36.75 -19.23
CA TYR A 170 22.34 -37.38 -19.79
C TYR A 170 21.96 -36.77 -21.15
N THR A 171 21.51 -37.61 -22.09
CA THR A 171 20.90 -37.12 -23.33
C THR A 171 19.51 -36.52 -23.05
N VAL A 172 19.00 -35.75 -24.02
CA VAL A 172 17.65 -35.17 -23.96
C VAL A 172 16.59 -36.25 -23.78
N GLU A 173 16.68 -37.33 -24.55
CA GLU A 173 15.74 -38.45 -24.51
C GLU A 173 15.78 -39.16 -23.16
N LYS A 174 16.99 -39.49 -22.69
CA LYS A 174 17.18 -40.23 -21.44
C LYS A 174 16.70 -39.41 -20.23
N SER A 175 17.04 -38.12 -20.18
CA SER A 175 16.61 -37.25 -19.08
C SER A 175 15.10 -37.02 -19.08
N ALA A 176 14.47 -36.84 -20.24
CA ALA A 176 13.02 -36.69 -20.35
C ALA A 176 12.27 -37.94 -19.87
N VAL A 177 12.65 -39.12 -20.39
CA VAL A 177 12.02 -40.40 -20.01
C VAL A 177 12.22 -40.70 -18.52
N LEU A 178 13.44 -40.50 -17.99
CA LEU A 178 13.71 -40.74 -16.56
C LEU A 178 12.95 -39.77 -15.65
N ALA A 179 12.84 -38.49 -16.01
CA ALA A 179 12.09 -37.52 -15.21
C ALA A 179 10.59 -37.88 -15.12
N VAL A 180 9.96 -38.28 -16.24
CA VAL A 180 8.56 -38.73 -16.25
C VAL A 180 8.39 -39.99 -15.41
N LYS A 181 9.28 -40.98 -15.56
CA LYS A 181 9.31 -42.21 -14.75
C LYS A 181 9.48 -41.91 -13.26
N ALA A 182 10.32 -40.94 -12.91
CA ALA A 182 10.55 -40.55 -11.53
C ALA A 182 9.30 -39.95 -10.86
N GLY A 183 8.47 -39.25 -11.63
CA GLY A 183 7.23 -38.66 -11.12
C GLY A 183 7.01 -37.19 -11.51
N ALA A 184 7.83 -36.62 -12.40
CA ALA A 184 7.67 -35.27 -12.92
C ALA A 184 6.38 -35.15 -13.76
N ASP A 185 5.63 -34.06 -13.56
CA ASP A 185 4.43 -33.75 -14.35
C ASP A 185 4.77 -32.76 -15.49
N VAL A 186 5.74 -31.87 -15.27
CA VAL A 186 6.20 -30.88 -16.25
C VAL A 186 7.72 -30.91 -16.38
N LEU A 187 8.20 -31.07 -17.61
CA LEU A 187 9.61 -30.98 -17.97
C LEU A 187 9.96 -29.55 -18.37
N LEU A 188 10.70 -28.84 -17.52
CA LEU A 188 11.04 -27.43 -17.74
C LEU A 188 12.28 -27.30 -18.62
N LYS A 189 12.19 -26.50 -19.68
CA LYS A 189 13.31 -26.11 -20.57
C LYS A 189 14.24 -27.29 -20.97
N PRO A 190 13.74 -28.36 -21.61
CA PRO A 190 14.62 -29.30 -22.30
C PRO A 190 15.39 -28.56 -23.41
N THR A 191 16.62 -28.98 -23.68
CA THR A 191 17.45 -28.35 -24.74
C THR A 191 16.84 -28.54 -26.13
N ASP A 192 16.12 -29.64 -26.36
CA ASP A 192 15.29 -29.88 -27.54
C ASP A 192 13.91 -30.41 -27.12
N VAL A 193 12.88 -29.58 -27.27
CA VAL A 193 11.51 -29.90 -26.86
C VAL A 193 10.92 -31.04 -27.70
N ARG A 194 11.20 -31.09 -29.01
CA ARG A 194 10.62 -32.10 -29.89
C ARG A 194 11.19 -33.48 -29.58
N ARG A 195 12.52 -33.58 -29.47
CA ARG A 195 13.18 -34.84 -29.10
C ARG A 195 12.74 -35.35 -27.73
N ALA A 196 12.51 -34.45 -26.76
CA ALA A 196 11.99 -34.85 -25.46
C ALA A 196 10.56 -35.43 -25.56
N ILE A 197 9.69 -34.82 -26.37
CA ILE A 197 8.32 -35.34 -26.61
C ILE A 197 8.38 -36.69 -27.31
N ASP A 198 9.13 -36.79 -28.41
CA ASP A 198 9.24 -38.02 -29.20
C ASP A 198 9.77 -39.19 -28.35
N ALA A 199 10.75 -38.92 -27.47
CA ALA A 199 11.28 -39.93 -26.56
C ALA A 199 10.25 -40.40 -25.52
N VAL A 200 9.44 -39.49 -24.96
CA VAL A 200 8.38 -39.87 -24.02
C VAL A 200 7.27 -40.65 -24.73
N VAL A 201 6.90 -40.25 -25.95
CA VAL A 201 5.92 -40.99 -26.77
C VAL A 201 6.43 -42.40 -27.06
N ALA A 202 7.66 -42.54 -27.56
CA ALA A 202 8.26 -43.85 -27.83
C ALA A 202 8.35 -44.71 -26.56
N ALA A 203 8.69 -44.12 -25.41
CA ALA A 203 8.70 -44.84 -24.14
C ALA A 203 7.32 -45.32 -23.70
N VAL A 204 6.23 -44.61 -24.05
CA VAL A 204 4.86 -45.08 -23.81
C VAL A 204 4.50 -46.20 -24.77
N GLU A 205 4.80 -46.04 -26.07
CA GLU A 205 4.51 -47.05 -27.11
C GLU A 205 5.24 -48.38 -26.86
N HIS A 206 6.48 -48.31 -26.35
CA HIS A 206 7.27 -49.48 -25.97
C HIS A 206 6.92 -50.06 -24.59
N GLY A 207 5.99 -49.45 -23.86
CA GLY A 207 5.55 -49.92 -22.53
C GLY A 207 6.51 -49.61 -21.37
N GLU A 208 7.54 -48.78 -21.58
CA GLU A 208 8.42 -48.31 -20.52
C GLU A 208 7.74 -47.30 -19.57
N ILE A 209 6.75 -46.56 -20.08
CA ILE A 209 5.88 -45.65 -19.32
C ILE A 209 4.43 -46.06 -19.59
N THR A 210 3.64 -46.28 -18.54
CA THR A 210 2.23 -46.62 -18.71
C THR A 210 1.40 -45.40 -19.14
N PRO A 211 0.36 -45.56 -19.99
CA PRO A 211 -0.55 -44.47 -20.31
C PRO A 211 -1.17 -43.81 -19.07
N ALA A 212 -1.54 -44.62 -18.06
CA ALA A 212 -2.07 -44.14 -16.79
C ALA A 212 -1.11 -43.18 -16.04
N ARG A 213 0.21 -43.35 -16.19
CA ARG A 213 1.20 -42.44 -15.60
C ARG A 213 1.12 -41.05 -16.25
N ILE A 214 0.91 -40.98 -17.57
CA ILE A 214 0.71 -39.73 -18.31
C ILE A 214 -0.63 -39.09 -17.94
N ASP A 215 -1.70 -39.87 -17.91
CA ASP A 215 -3.05 -39.40 -17.56
C ASP A 215 -3.08 -38.76 -16.17
N ALA A 216 -2.36 -39.35 -15.20
CA ALA A 216 -2.25 -38.78 -13.86
C ALA A 216 -1.59 -37.39 -13.86
N SER A 217 -0.56 -37.16 -14.68
CA SER A 217 0.08 -35.84 -14.82
C SER A 217 -0.84 -34.84 -15.52
N VAL A 218 -1.46 -35.24 -16.63
CA VAL A 218 -2.39 -34.39 -17.40
C VAL A 218 -3.57 -33.97 -16.53
N ARG A 219 -4.13 -34.88 -15.72
CA ARG A 219 -5.20 -34.57 -14.78
C ARG A 219 -4.82 -33.46 -13.80
N ARG A 220 -3.66 -33.57 -13.13
CA ARG A 220 -3.18 -32.53 -12.18
C ARG A 220 -3.01 -31.17 -12.86
N LEU A 221 -2.53 -31.16 -14.11
CA LEU A 221 -2.37 -29.92 -14.88
C LEU A 221 -3.72 -29.29 -15.24
N LEU A 222 -4.70 -30.08 -15.65
CA LEU A 222 -6.05 -29.58 -15.94
C LEU A 222 -6.74 -29.06 -14.67
N GLU A 223 -6.64 -29.79 -13.56
CA GLU A 223 -7.14 -29.34 -12.26
C GLU A 223 -6.47 -28.03 -11.81
N LEU A 224 -5.15 -27.90 -12.00
CA LEU A 224 -4.43 -26.66 -11.70
C LEU A 224 -4.97 -25.48 -12.52
N LYS A 225 -5.13 -25.67 -13.84
CA LYS A 225 -5.65 -24.63 -14.75
C LYS A 225 -7.07 -24.19 -14.40
N LEU A 226 -7.93 -25.13 -13.98
CA LEU A 226 -9.29 -24.83 -13.53
C LEU A 226 -9.29 -24.01 -12.24
N ARG A 227 -8.43 -24.35 -11.27
CA ARG A 227 -8.35 -23.66 -9.98
C ARG A 227 -7.79 -22.24 -10.09
N THR A 228 -6.82 -22.02 -10.98
CA THR A 228 -6.20 -20.69 -11.15
C THR A 228 -7.03 -19.75 -12.04
N GLY A 229 -8.14 -20.22 -12.62
CA GLY A 229 -8.95 -19.41 -13.54
C GLY A 229 -8.37 -19.27 -14.95
N ALA A 230 -7.25 -19.95 -15.25
CA ALA A 230 -6.51 -19.76 -16.51
C ALA A 230 -7.33 -20.15 -17.75
N ILE A 231 -8.33 -21.02 -17.61
CA ILE A 231 -9.24 -21.42 -18.71
C ILE A 231 -10.44 -20.47 -18.80
N GLN A 232 -10.94 -20.01 -17.65
CA GLN A 232 -12.13 -19.16 -17.55
C GLN A 232 -11.83 -17.70 -17.89
N HIS A 233 -10.63 -17.22 -17.60
CA HIS A 233 -10.19 -15.84 -17.80
C HIS A 233 -8.85 -15.78 -18.55
N PRO A 234 -8.80 -16.18 -19.84
CA PRO A 234 -7.56 -16.32 -20.58
C PRO A 234 -6.92 -14.98 -20.99
N ILE A 235 -7.62 -13.85 -20.82
CA ILE A 235 -7.19 -12.51 -21.27
C ILE A 235 -7.31 -11.52 -20.11
N VAL A 236 -6.30 -10.68 -19.95
CA VAL A 236 -6.27 -9.59 -18.95
C VAL A 236 -6.51 -8.22 -19.59
N ALA A 237 -7.14 -7.32 -18.84
CA ALA A 237 -7.42 -5.96 -19.29
C ALA A 237 -6.21 -5.04 -19.07
N LEU A 238 -5.56 -4.60 -20.16
CA LEU A 238 -4.35 -3.77 -20.09
C LEU A 238 -4.57 -2.44 -19.36
N ASP A 239 -5.75 -1.84 -19.48
CA ASP A 239 -6.08 -0.55 -18.83
C ASP A 239 -6.03 -0.60 -17.30
N SER A 240 -6.20 -1.80 -16.73
CA SER A 240 -6.18 -2.03 -15.28
C SER A 240 -4.75 -2.16 -14.72
N LEU A 241 -3.75 -2.44 -15.57
CA LEU A 241 -2.37 -2.73 -15.15
C LEU A 241 -1.75 -1.55 -14.42
N ARG A 242 -2.00 -0.32 -14.89
CA ARG A 242 -1.47 0.92 -14.28
C ARG A 242 -1.96 1.15 -12.85
N ILE A 243 -3.09 0.55 -12.49
CA ILE A 243 -3.71 0.66 -11.16
C ILE A 243 -3.29 -0.52 -10.28
N ALA A 244 -3.25 -1.72 -10.86
CA ALA A 244 -2.99 -2.96 -10.13
C ALA A 244 -1.51 -3.20 -9.83
N VAL A 245 -0.63 -3.03 -10.82
CA VAL A 245 0.80 -3.37 -10.72
C VAL A 245 1.59 -2.21 -10.13
N GLY A 246 2.38 -2.49 -9.10
CA GLY A 246 3.17 -1.49 -8.41
C GLY A 246 2.30 -0.39 -7.82
N SER A 247 1.06 -0.68 -7.39
CA SER A 247 0.14 0.30 -6.83
C SER A 247 0.75 1.07 -5.64
N ALA A 248 0.20 2.25 -5.31
CA ALA A 248 0.68 3.02 -4.15
C ALA A 248 0.61 2.19 -2.85
N THR A 249 -0.44 1.40 -2.68
CA THR A 249 -0.62 0.47 -1.56
C THR A 249 0.43 -0.65 -1.55
N SER A 250 0.69 -1.29 -2.72
CA SER A 250 1.73 -2.32 -2.86
C SER A 250 3.10 -1.75 -2.49
N ARG A 251 3.44 -0.58 -3.02
CA ARG A 251 4.73 0.10 -2.77
C ARG A 251 4.88 0.53 -1.31
N GLY A 252 3.82 1.06 -0.70
CA GLY A 252 3.82 1.43 0.72
C GLY A 252 4.07 0.22 1.63
N THR A 253 3.43 -0.91 1.31
CA THR A 253 3.62 -2.17 2.03
C THR A 253 5.03 -2.74 1.84
N ALA A 254 5.54 -2.73 0.61
CA ALA A 254 6.92 -3.13 0.32
C ALA A 254 7.94 -2.24 1.07
N ALA A 255 7.71 -0.92 1.14
CA ALA A 255 8.56 0.00 1.89
C ALA A 255 8.53 -0.27 3.40
N ARG A 256 7.37 -0.62 3.97
CA ARG A 256 7.24 -1.04 5.37
C ARG A 256 8.03 -2.33 5.64
N ILE A 257 7.83 -3.36 4.81
CA ILE A 257 8.56 -4.65 4.94
C ILE A 257 10.06 -4.41 4.81
N ALA A 258 10.50 -3.60 3.84
CA ALA A 258 11.90 -3.24 3.66
C ALA A 258 12.48 -2.55 4.91
N SER A 259 11.76 -1.60 5.49
CA SER A 259 12.16 -0.89 6.72
C SER A 259 12.33 -1.83 7.90
N GLU A 260 11.43 -2.79 8.08
CA GLU A 260 11.49 -3.81 9.15
C GLU A 260 12.61 -4.85 8.92
N ALA A 261 13.03 -5.06 7.67
CA ALA A 261 14.08 -6.03 7.32
C ALA A 261 15.51 -5.50 7.53
N ILE A 262 15.70 -4.17 7.50
CA ILE A 262 17.02 -3.55 7.69
C ILE A 262 17.62 -3.99 9.03
N THR A 263 18.84 -4.52 8.98
CA THR A 263 19.54 -5.04 10.16
C THR A 263 20.87 -4.32 10.35
N LEU A 264 21.06 -3.68 11.50
CA LEU A 264 22.35 -3.08 11.90
C LEU A 264 23.15 -4.15 12.66
N LEU A 265 24.23 -4.65 12.06
CA LEU A 265 24.99 -5.79 12.57
C LEU A 265 26.15 -5.37 13.47
N ARG A 266 26.73 -4.19 13.23
CA ARG A 266 27.84 -3.61 13.99
C ARG A 266 27.74 -2.10 13.98
N ASP A 267 28.14 -1.45 15.07
CA ASP A 267 28.21 0.01 15.18
C ASP A 267 29.12 0.45 16.35
N ASP A 268 30.43 0.24 16.21
CA ASP A 268 31.41 0.31 17.30
C ASP A 268 31.68 1.75 17.79
N ALA A 269 31.22 2.76 17.03
CA ALA A 269 31.43 4.19 17.33
C ALA A 269 30.15 5.04 17.21
N SER A 270 28.95 4.43 17.23
CA SER A 270 27.67 5.14 17.01
C SER A 270 27.70 5.98 15.72
N LEU A 271 28.20 5.38 14.65
CA LEU A 271 28.29 5.98 13.32
C LEU A 271 26.92 6.09 12.65
N VAL A 272 25.95 5.29 13.11
CA VAL A 272 24.55 5.32 12.68
C VAL A 272 23.66 5.85 13.83
N PRO A 273 22.99 7.02 13.66
CA PRO A 273 22.85 7.74 12.40
C PRO A 273 24.03 8.64 12.03
N VAL A 274 24.16 8.89 10.73
CA VAL A 274 25.08 9.86 10.14
C VAL A 274 24.81 11.25 10.75
N LYS A 275 25.81 11.77 11.47
CA LYS A 275 25.79 13.14 12.02
C LYS A 275 25.83 14.17 10.89
N THR A 276 25.18 15.31 11.10
CA THR A 276 25.01 16.38 10.09
C THR A 276 26.22 17.29 9.92
N GLY A 277 27.27 17.14 10.75
CA GLY A 277 28.54 17.86 10.63
C GLY A 277 29.60 17.07 9.85
N GLY A 278 30.50 17.79 9.17
CA GLY A 278 31.58 17.23 8.35
C GLY A 278 31.18 16.93 6.90
N THR A 279 32.13 16.43 6.12
CA THR A 279 31.92 16.00 4.73
C THR A 279 31.66 14.49 4.67
N THR A 280 30.62 14.10 3.92
CA THR A 280 30.29 12.68 3.74
C THR A 280 30.43 12.30 2.27
N LEU A 281 31.19 11.23 2.00
CA LEU A 281 31.28 10.64 0.68
C LEU A 281 30.46 9.35 0.64
N VAL A 282 29.43 9.33 -0.21
CA VAL A 282 28.60 8.17 -0.46
C VAL A 282 29.15 7.45 -1.68
N LEU A 283 29.62 6.21 -1.51
CA LEU A 283 30.11 5.37 -2.58
C LEU A 283 29.11 4.26 -2.87
N THR A 284 28.73 4.11 -4.14
CA THR A 284 27.99 2.93 -4.60
C THR A 284 28.92 2.03 -5.38
N TYR A 285 29.24 0.86 -4.83
CA TYR A 285 29.97 -0.19 -5.55
C TYR A 285 29.02 -1.08 -6.32
N ALA A 286 29.14 -1.11 -7.64
CA ALA A 286 28.29 -1.91 -8.51
C ALA A 286 28.99 -2.23 -9.84
N SER A 287 28.54 -3.30 -10.53
CA SER A 287 29.02 -3.63 -11.88
C SER A 287 28.76 -2.48 -12.86
N GLU A 288 29.62 -2.30 -13.88
CA GLU A 288 29.45 -1.26 -14.91
C GLU A 288 28.10 -1.35 -15.63
N ASN A 289 27.54 -2.55 -15.71
CA ASN A 289 26.27 -2.81 -16.39
C ASN A 289 25.04 -2.60 -15.49
N ASP A 290 25.20 -2.34 -14.19
CA ASP A 290 24.09 -2.21 -13.23
C ASP A 290 23.67 -0.76 -12.98
N LEU A 291 23.27 -0.05 -14.03
CA LEU A 291 23.12 1.41 -14.05
C LEU A 291 22.16 2.00 -13.01
N ASP A 292 21.20 1.21 -12.53
CA ASP A 292 20.20 1.63 -11.54
C ASP A 292 20.65 1.46 -10.09
N ALA A 293 21.66 0.61 -9.85
CA ALA A 293 22.10 0.29 -8.50
C ALA A 293 22.58 1.53 -7.72
N GLY A 294 22.06 1.70 -6.51
CA GLY A 294 22.39 2.77 -5.57
C GLY A 294 21.86 4.16 -5.93
N ARG A 295 21.06 4.31 -6.99
CA ARG A 295 20.45 5.60 -7.37
C ARG A 295 19.54 6.12 -6.25
N VAL A 296 18.68 5.26 -5.71
CA VAL A 296 17.74 5.64 -4.65
C VAL A 296 18.51 5.84 -3.35
N PHE A 297 19.43 4.93 -3.02
CA PHE A 297 20.26 5.06 -1.82
C PHE A 297 20.99 6.40 -1.77
N GLY A 298 21.73 6.74 -2.83
CA GLY A 298 22.49 7.98 -2.92
C GLY A 298 21.61 9.23 -2.87
N ALA A 299 20.46 9.22 -3.56
CA ALA A 299 19.51 10.32 -3.54
C ALA A 299 18.91 10.54 -2.14
N THR A 300 18.50 9.47 -1.47
CA THR A 300 17.93 9.53 -0.12
C THR A 300 18.95 10.01 0.91
N VAL A 301 20.21 9.56 0.84
CA VAL A 301 21.28 10.08 1.72
C VAL A 301 21.55 11.55 1.45
N ARG A 302 21.65 11.97 0.18
CA ARG A 302 21.88 13.38 -0.17
C ARG A 302 20.75 14.29 0.31
N ALA A 303 19.51 13.82 0.25
CA ALA A 303 18.36 14.54 0.79
C ALA A 303 18.39 14.69 2.32
N ALA A 304 19.18 13.89 3.04
CA ALA A 304 19.32 13.96 4.49
C ALA A 304 20.60 14.67 4.96
N VAL A 305 21.65 14.61 4.16
CA VAL A 305 23.00 15.06 4.52
C VAL A 305 23.43 16.11 3.49
N ARG A 306 23.32 17.39 3.84
CA ARG A 306 23.57 18.52 2.92
C ARG A 306 24.94 18.48 2.24
N ASN A 307 25.98 18.04 2.95
CA ASN A 307 27.36 17.96 2.44
C ASN A 307 27.72 16.56 1.91
N ALA A 308 26.75 15.76 1.49
CA ALA A 308 27.01 14.44 0.93
C ALA A 308 27.31 14.50 -0.57
N ARG A 309 28.49 14.03 -0.96
CA ARG A 309 28.84 13.76 -2.36
C ARG A 309 28.58 12.30 -2.69
N VAL A 310 27.88 12.01 -3.78
CA VAL A 310 27.59 10.63 -4.20
C VAL A 310 28.43 10.29 -5.41
N VAL A 311 29.14 9.16 -5.36
CA VAL A 311 29.99 8.68 -6.44
C VAL A 311 29.75 7.18 -6.63
N ARG A 312 29.72 6.75 -7.88
CA ARG A 312 29.66 5.33 -8.23
C ARG A 312 31.07 4.82 -8.53
N ILE A 313 31.40 3.66 -7.97
CA ILE A 313 32.66 2.96 -8.20
C ILE A 313 32.39 1.56 -8.78
N THR A 314 33.32 1.04 -9.55
CA THR A 314 33.17 -0.23 -10.28
C THR A 314 34.30 -1.21 -9.90
N PRO A 315 34.18 -2.51 -10.24
CA PRO A 315 35.24 -3.49 -10.00
C PRO A 315 36.62 -3.12 -10.58
N ARG A 316 36.68 -2.24 -11.59
CA ARG A 316 37.92 -1.86 -12.29
C ARG A 316 38.69 -0.72 -11.63
N TRP A 317 38.14 -0.08 -10.59
CA TRP A 317 38.78 1.07 -9.94
C TRP A 317 40.05 0.64 -9.22
N SER A 318 41.12 1.40 -9.44
CA SER A 318 42.41 1.20 -8.77
C SER A 318 42.44 1.87 -7.41
N ARG A 319 43.33 1.40 -6.52
CA ARG A 319 43.56 2.00 -5.21
C ARG A 319 43.91 3.50 -5.31
N ALA A 320 44.74 3.90 -6.26
CA ALA A 320 45.13 5.29 -6.45
C ALA A 320 43.92 6.21 -6.79
N GLN A 321 42.98 5.71 -7.61
CA GLN A 321 41.75 6.44 -7.93
C GLN A 321 40.84 6.58 -6.70
N LEU A 322 40.72 5.51 -5.91
CA LEU A 322 39.93 5.51 -4.68
C LEU A 322 40.53 6.44 -3.61
N ASP A 323 41.86 6.40 -3.42
CA ASP A 323 42.59 7.27 -2.48
C ASP A 323 42.51 8.74 -2.88
N SER A 324 42.50 9.05 -4.18
CA SER A 324 42.25 10.43 -4.67
C SER A 324 40.84 10.91 -4.33
N LEU A 325 39.85 10.01 -4.36
CA LEU A 325 38.45 10.36 -4.18
C LEU A 325 38.12 10.73 -2.73
N VAL A 326 38.77 10.10 -1.74
CA VAL A 326 38.42 10.22 -0.31
C VAL A 326 39.06 11.39 0.42
N ARG A 327 40.13 12.01 -0.12
CA ARG A 327 40.86 13.07 0.58
C ARG A 327 40.02 14.23 1.15
N PRO A 328 38.90 14.66 0.55
CA PRO A 328 38.08 15.73 1.13
C PRO A 328 36.98 15.24 2.09
N ALA A 329 36.88 13.93 2.38
CA ALA A 329 35.76 13.33 3.11
C ALA A 329 36.14 12.90 4.53
N ASP A 330 35.45 13.38 5.56
CA ASP A 330 35.65 12.92 6.94
C ASP A 330 35.08 11.50 7.15
N ARG A 331 34.04 11.16 6.37
CA ARG A 331 33.21 9.96 6.59
C ARG A 331 32.81 9.34 5.26
N LEU A 332 32.78 8.00 5.22
CA LEU A 332 32.38 7.24 4.05
C LEU A 332 31.11 6.43 4.36
N VAL A 333 30.14 6.50 3.45
CA VAL A 333 28.97 5.61 3.43
C VAL A 333 29.04 4.78 2.14
N ILE A 334 29.30 3.49 2.26
CA ILE A 334 29.56 2.61 1.12
C ILE A 334 28.39 1.63 0.97
N ALA A 335 27.64 1.74 -0.12
CA ALA A 335 26.63 0.75 -0.51
C ALA A 335 27.24 -0.25 -1.49
N THR A 336 27.34 -1.53 -1.08
CA THR A 336 27.80 -2.60 -1.98
C THR A 336 26.59 -3.24 -2.65
N GLN A 337 26.56 -3.26 -3.98
CA GLN A 337 25.48 -3.79 -4.80
C GLN A 337 25.96 -5.06 -5.48
N VAL A 338 26.15 -6.11 -4.67
CA VAL A 338 26.68 -7.38 -5.17
C VAL A 338 25.51 -8.28 -5.57
N ARG A 339 25.54 -8.71 -6.83
CA ARG A 339 24.55 -9.61 -7.42
C ARG A 339 24.89 -11.06 -7.05
N THR A 340 23.86 -11.85 -6.78
CA THR A 340 23.86 -13.28 -7.13
C THR A 340 23.63 -13.34 -8.64
N ILE A 341 24.67 -13.64 -9.42
CA ILE A 341 24.50 -13.96 -10.85
C ILE A 341 24.79 -15.45 -11.00
N GLU A 342 23.79 -16.14 -11.54
CA GLU A 342 23.81 -17.56 -11.92
C GLU A 342 25.03 -17.84 -12.84
N GLY A 343 25.87 -18.82 -12.50
CA GLY A 343 26.97 -19.28 -13.37
C GLY A 343 28.35 -18.60 -13.24
N GLU A 344 28.53 -17.50 -12.48
CA GLU A 344 29.84 -16.80 -12.39
C GLU A 344 30.72 -17.23 -11.19
N GLY A 345 30.20 -18.07 -10.30
CA GLY A 345 31.00 -18.83 -9.32
C GLY A 345 31.75 -18.06 -8.22
N ARG A 346 31.72 -16.71 -8.14
CA ARG A 346 32.30 -15.96 -7.01
C ARG A 346 31.51 -14.72 -6.60
N PHE A 347 31.27 -14.61 -5.29
CA PHE A 347 30.38 -13.65 -4.61
C PHE A 347 31.16 -12.58 -3.86
N SER A 348 31.95 -11.77 -4.54
CA SER A 348 32.88 -10.88 -3.84
C SER A 348 32.95 -9.48 -4.41
N VAL A 349 33.30 -8.53 -3.55
CA VAL A 349 33.82 -7.25 -4.02
C VAL A 349 35.19 -7.52 -4.66
N ALA A 350 35.51 -6.80 -5.74
CA ALA A 350 36.80 -6.96 -6.40
C ALA A 350 37.93 -6.78 -5.36
N LYS A 351 38.85 -7.74 -5.26
CA LYS A 351 39.87 -7.81 -4.21
C LYS A 351 40.60 -6.47 -3.96
N PRO A 352 41.01 -5.69 -4.98
CA PRO A 352 41.63 -4.38 -4.75
C PRO A 352 40.72 -3.38 -4.03
N VAL A 353 39.43 -3.38 -4.37
CA VAL A 353 38.41 -2.50 -3.76
C VAL A 353 38.10 -2.97 -2.34
N ALA A 354 37.94 -4.28 -2.12
CA ALA A 354 37.67 -4.84 -0.79
C ALA A 354 38.81 -4.53 0.20
N GLN A 355 40.06 -4.79 -0.21
CA GLN A 355 41.25 -4.46 0.58
C GLN A 355 41.35 -2.96 0.87
N TRP A 356 40.93 -2.13 -0.09
CA TRP A 356 40.90 -0.68 0.11
C TRP A 356 39.85 -0.27 1.15
N ILE A 357 38.61 -0.79 1.07
CA ILE A 357 37.54 -0.55 2.05
C ILE A 357 38.00 -0.91 3.47
N ASP A 358 38.68 -2.06 3.61
CA ASP A 358 39.20 -2.50 4.90
C ASP A 358 40.30 -1.55 5.42
N SER A 359 41.26 -1.21 4.55
CA SER A 359 42.39 -0.36 4.94
C SER A 359 42.00 1.08 5.28
N ILE A 360 41.00 1.65 4.60
CA ILE A 360 40.57 3.03 4.82
C ILE A 360 39.79 3.19 6.13
N ALA A 361 39.21 2.11 6.67
CA ALA A 361 38.53 2.11 7.96
C ALA A 361 39.46 2.43 9.14
N ALA A 362 40.78 2.25 8.99
CA ALA A 362 41.76 2.63 10.01
C ALA A 362 41.94 4.15 10.16
N THR A 363 41.55 4.94 9.16
CA THR A 363 41.76 6.39 9.14
C THR A 363 40.47 7.20 8.99
N HIS A 364 39.36 6.57 8.59
CA HIS A 364 38.09 7.24 8.34
C HIS A 364 36.93 6.51 9.04
N ALA A 365 35.88 7.26 9.36
CA ALA A 365 34.62 6.67 9.79
C ALA A 365 33.90 6.04 8.58
N VAL A 366 33.90 4.71 8.51
CA VAL A 366 33.30 3.95 7.39
C VAL A 366 32.04 3.23 7.85
N ILE A 367 30.95 3.42 7.11
CA ILE A 367 29.69 2.69 7.25
C ILE A 367 29.48 1.90 5.95
N VAL A 368 29.30 0.59 6.03
CA VAL A 368 28.97 -0.25 4.87
C VAL A 368 27.52 -0.71 4.94
N ALA A 369 26.76 -0.44 3.88
CA ALA A 369 25.43 -1.01 3.63
C ALA A 369 25.55 -2.14 2.58
N ALA A 370 25.55 -3.39 3.05
CA ALA A 370 25.58 -4.57 2.21
C ALA A 370 24.20 -4.81 1.56
N HIS A 371 24.08 -4.46 0.28
CA HIS A 371 22.90 -4.74 -0.53
C HIS A 371 23.07 -6.05 -1.30
N GLY A 372 22.05 -6.91 -1.22
CA GLY A 372 22.14 -8.27 -1.71
C GLY A 372 22.87 -9.16 -0.70
N ASN A 373 24.01 -9.72 -1.10
CA ASN A 373 24.73 -10.72 -0.31
C ASN A 373 25.41 -10.11 0.94
N PRO A 374 25.01 -10.48 2.17
CA PRO A 374 25.62 -9.97 3.41
C PRO A 374 26.99 -10.59 3.72
N TYR A 375 27.40 -11.68 3.07
CA TYR A 375 28.67 -12.35 3.37
C TYR A 375 29.91 -11.60 2.86
N VAL A 376 29.71 -10.61 1.97
CA VAL A 376 30.77 -9.70 1.50
C VAL A 376 31.43 -8.93 2.64
N LEU A 377 30.76 -8.81 3.79
CA LEU A 377 31.30 -8.19 5.00
C LEU A 377 32.61 -8.84 5.48
N ARG A 378 32.82 -10.14 5.17
CA ARG A 378 34.07 -10.87 5.49
C ARG A 378 35.32 -10.29 4.82
N GLU A 379 35.14 -9.56 3.73
CA GLU A 379 36.26 -9.07 2.92
C GLU A 379 36.86 -7.77 3.45
N PHE A 380 36.19 -7.13 4.41
CA PHE A 380 36.63 -5.88 5.01
C PHE A 380 36.30 -5.84 6.52
N PRO A 381 36.88 -6.75 7.34
CA PRO A 381 36.52 -7.00 8.74
C PRO A 381 36.66 -5.82 9.72
N HIS A 382 37.42 -4.78 9.36
CA HIS A 382 37.77 -3.68 10.27
C HIS A 382 36.84 -2.45 10.16
N VAL A 383 35.77 -2.52 9.37
CA VAL A 383 34.80 -1.42 9.24
C VAL A 383 33.98 -1.25 10.53
N GLY A 384 33.79 0.00 10.95
CA GLY A 384 33.17 0.36 12.23
C GLY A 384 31.64 0.23 12.29
N ALA A 385 30.95 0.19 11.15
CA ALA A 385 29.51 -0.07 11.11
C ALA A 385 29.06 -0.86 9.88
N TYR A 386 28.20 -1.86 10.10
CA TYR A 386 27.61 -2.71 9.06
C TYR A 386 26.10 -2.70 9.12
N LEU A 387 25.48 -2.43 7.98
CA LEU A 387 24.06 -2.59 7.74
C LEU A 387 23.84 -3.66 6.66
N ALA A 388 22.92 -4.60 6.89
CA ALA A 388 22.50 -5.57 5.89
C ALA A 388 21.05 -5.29 5.46
N THR A 389 20.81 -5.33 4.15
CA THR A 389 19.47 -5.17 3.57
C THR A 389 18.86 -6.50 3.11
N TRP A 390 19.65 -7.58 3.08
CA TRP A 390 19.24 -8.94 2.69
C TRP A 390 18.68 -9.08 1.27
N GLY A 391 18.85 -8.06 0.44
CA GLY A 391 18.28 -7.99 -0.90
C GLY A 391 18.64 -6.68 -1.59
N ARG A 392 18.14 -6.49 -2.80
CA ARG A 392 18.38 -5.28 -3.59
C ARG A 392 17.07 -4.68 -4.07
N GLY A 393 17.14 -3.41 -4.47
CA GLY A 393 16.04 -2.71 -5.09
C GLY A 393 15.65 -1.43 -4.36
N PRO A 394 14.84 -0.57 -5.01
CA PRO A 394 14.53 0.78 -4.54
C PRO A 394 14.03 0.86 -3.08
N ALA A 395 13.15 -0.05 -2.67
CA ALA A 395 12.57 -0.03 -1.32
C ALA A 395 13.62 -0.33 -0.23
N LEU A 396 14.52 -1.29 -0.47
CA LEU A 396 15.61 -1.64 0.45
C LEU A 396 16.70 -0.56 0.45
N GLU A 397 17.00 0.04 -0.70
CA GLU A 397 17.91 1.17 -0.81
C GLU A 397 17.41 2.39 -0.02
N ASP A 398 16.14 2.76 -0.18
CA ASP A 398 15.53 3.87 0.56
C ASP A 398 15.52 3.59 2.08
N ALA A 399 15.10 2.39 2.47
CA ALA A 399 15.07 1.98 3.87
C ALA A 399 16.46 2.02 4.51
N ALA A 400 17.48 1.48 3.82
CA ALA A 400 18.86 1.50 4.30
C ALA A 400 19.39 2.94 4.45
N ALA A 401 19.15 3.80 3.46
CA ALA A 401 19.55 5.20 3.50
C ALA A 401 18.85 5.97 4.64
N ARG A 402 17.55 5.74 4.85
CA ARG A 402 16.78 6.34 5.95
C ARG A 402 17.24 5.83 7.31
N ALA A 403 17.58 4.55 7.44
CA ALA A 403 18.13 3.97 8.66
C ALA A 403 19.50 4.59 8.99
N ILE A 404 20.40 4.63 8.01
CA ILE A 404 21.73 5.22 8.14
C ILE A 404 21.65 6.70 8.53
N THR A 405 20.62 7.42 8.09
CA THR A 405 20.44 8.85 8.39
C THR A 405 19.52 9.11 9.59
N GLY A 406 19.06 8.07 10.29
CA GLY A 406 18.22 8.19 11.50
C GLY A 406 16.77 8.61 11.26
N ARG A 407 16.29 8.56 10.02
CA ARG A 407 14.91 8.88 9.62
C ARG A 407 13.93 7.73 9.89
N ILE A 408 14.42 6.51 10.08
CA ILE A 408 13.66 5.34 10.55
C ILE A 408 14.45 4.60 11.60
N GLY A 409 13.74 3.82 12.43
CA GLY A 409 14.37 2.94 13.40
C GLY A 409 14.93 1.71 12.71
N VAL A 410 15.81 1.00 13.41
CA VAL A 410 16.35 -0.29 12.97
C VAL A 410 15.99 -1.34 14.01
N THR A 411 15.27 -2.37 13.59
CA THR A 411 14.79 -3.46 14.45
C THR A 411 15.03 -4.85 13.85
N GLY A 412 15.47 -4.93 12.59
CA GLY A 412 15.70 -6.19 11.90
C GLY A 412 16.75 -7.05 12.61
N LYS A 413 16.61 -8.36 12.46
CA LYS A 413 17.47 -9.39 13.03
C LYS A 413 18.03 -10.28 11.94
N ALA A 414 19.27 -10.71 12.08
CA ALA A 414 19.95 -11.56 11.12
C ALA A 414 19.25 -12.94 11.03
N PRO A 415 18.79 -13.36 9.84
CA PRO A 415 18.18 -14.67 9.64
C PRO A 415 19.22 -15.81 9.47
N VAL A 416 20.50 -15.45 9.39
CA VAL A 416 21.65 -16.35 9.21
C VAL A 416 22.79 -15.92 10.13
N SER A 417 23.78 -16.80 10.29
CA SER A 417 25.02 -16.54 11.00
C SER A 417 26.17 -16.30 10.02
N LEU A 418 27.11 -15.46 10.43
CA LEU A 418 28.38 -15.24 9.75
C LEU A 418 29.51 -15.35 10.76
N PRO A 419 30.25 -16.48 10.81
CA PRO A 419 31.29 -16.70 11.80
C PRO A 419 32.32 -15.55 11.85
N GLY A 420 32.54 -15.02 13.06
CA GLY A 420 33.43 -13.88 13.31
C GLY A 420 32.78 -12.50 13.15
N PHE A 421 31.52 -12.41 12.73
CA PHE A 421 30.83 -11.14 12.50
C PHE A 421 29.52 -11.02 13.29
N PHE A 422 28.60 -11.98 13.12
CA PHE A 422 27.30 -11.99 13.78
C PHE A 422 26.71 -13.41 13.81
N ALA A 423 25.85 -13.70 14.78
CA ALA A 423 25.03 -14.90 14.84
C ALA A 423 23.60 -14.61 14.36
N ARG A 424 22.87 -15.67 13.98
CA ARG A 424 21.43 -15.58 13.74
C ARG A 424 20.73 -15.01 14.97
N GLY A 425 19.86 -14.03 14.73
CA GLY A 425 19.15 -13.29 15.78
C GLY A 425 19.85 -12.02 16.23
N ASP A 426 21.11 -11.79 15.81
CA ASP A 426 21.81 -10.54 16.08
C ASP A 426 21.21 -9.38 15.28
N GLY A 427 21.33 -8.18 15.82
CA GLY A 427 20.83 -6.95 15.21
C GLY A 427 20.66 -5.88 16.27
N LEU A 428 21.48 -4.83 16.17
CA LEU A 428 21.42 -3.68 17.05
C LEU A 428 20.11 -2.93 16.82
N VAL A 429 19.43 -2.61 17.92
CA VAL A 429 18.20 -1.81 17.89
C VAL A 429 18.57 -0.33 17.90
N ARG A 430 18.00 0.43 16.97
CA ARG A 430 18.05 1.90 16.96
C ARG A 430 16.62 2.41 16.93
N VAL A 431 16.23 3.09 18.00
CA VAL A 431 14.92 3.74 18.06
C VAL A 431 15.00 5.02 17.24
N ALA A 432 14.13 5.17 16.26
CA ALA A 432 14.00 6.44 15.55
C ALA A 432 13.35 7.50 16.45
N PRO A 433 13.54 8.80 16.13
CA PRO A 433 12.59 9.80 16.58
C PRO A 433 11.16 9.36 16.19
N PRO A 434 10.12 9.69 16.98
CA PRO A 434 8.75 9.32 16.64
C PRO A 434 8.44 9.77 15.21
N SER A 435 8.01 8.83 14.36
CA SER A 435 7.59 9.20 13.01
C SER A 435 6.43 10.19 13.10
N LEU A 436 6.25 11.06 12.09
CA LEU A 436 5.08 11.94 12.04
C LEU A 436 3.78 11.15 12.23
N SER A 437 3.67 9.95 11.64
CA SER A 437 2.50 9.08 11.80
C SER A 437 2.27 8.67 13.27
N THR A 438 3.31 8.24 13.97
CA THR A 438 3.24 7.85 15.38
C THR A 438 2.90 9.05 16.28
N ALA A 439 3.64 10.15 16.14
CA ALA A 439 3.41 11.37 16.92
C ALA A 439 2.02 11.95 16.67
N MET A 440 1.55 11.92 15.42
CA MET A 440 0.20 12.30 15.03
C MET A 440 -0.84 11.40 15.69
N SER A 441 -0.64 10.09 15.62
CA SER A 441 -1.58 9.13 16.20
C SER A 441 -1.70 9.32 17.72
N ASP A 442 -0.58 9.41 18.44
CA ASP A 442 -0.59 9.59 19.89
C ASP A 442 -1.25 10.90 20.31
N THR A 443 -1.04 11.97 19.53
CA THR A 443 -1.60 13.28 19.82
C THR A 443 -3.10 13.32 19.54
N LEU A 444 -3.54 12.80 18.40
CA LEU A 444 -4.96 12.68 18.07
C LEU A 444 -5.69 11.78 19.07
N ARG A 445 -5.08 10.67 19.50
CA ARG A 445 -5.63 9.80 20.56
C ARG A 445 -5.92 10.60 21.82
N ARG A 446 -4.94 11.36 22.33
CA ARG A 446 -5.15 12.20 23.53
C ARG A 446 -6.25 13.24 23.36
N VAL A 447 -6.36 13.85 22.17
CA VAL A 447 -7.44 14.82 21.88
C VAL A 447 -8.80 14.13 21.90
N LEU A 448 -8.93 12.98 21.24
CA LEU A 448 -10.17 12.22 21.15
C LEU A 448 -10.61 11.64 22.49
N ASP A 449 -9.68 11.08 23.27
CA ASP A 449 -9.98 10.53 24.60
C ASP A 449 -10.51 11.62 25.54
N ARG A 450 -9.94 12.85 25.47
CA ARG A 450 -10.45 14.01 26.22
C ARG A 450 -11.82 14.46 25.72
N ALA A 451 -12.06 14.43 24.41
CA ALA A 451 -13.36 14.77 23.82
C ALA A 451 -14.47 13.80 24.27
N ILE A 452 -14.15 12.51 24.35
CA ILE A 452 -15.05 11.47 24.84
C ILE A 452 -15.29 11.65 26.34
N ALA A 453 -14.24 11.92 27.13
CA ALA A 453 -14.38 12.21 28.56
C ALA A 453 -15.26 13.47 28.81
N ASP A 454 -15.19 14.46 27.92
CA ASP A 454 -16.05 15.64 27.93
C ASP A 454 -17.46 15.36 27.35
N SER A 455 -17.76 14.13 26.94
CA SER A 455 -19.04 13.76 26.32
C SER A 455 -19.39 14.60 25.09
N ALA A 456 -18.38 14.95 24.28
CA ALA A 456 -18.59 15.73 23.05
C ALA A 456 -19.27 14.92 21.94
N PHE A 457 -19.12 13.59 21.96
CA PHE A 457 -19.74 12.62 21.07
C PHE A 457 -19.56 11.21 21.67
N PRO A 458 -20.43 10.22 21.34
CA PRO A 458 -20.21 8.82 21.69
C PRO A 458 -19.04 8.19 20.92
N GLY A 459 -18.94 8.47 19.62
CA GLY A 459 -17.93 7.91 18.74
C GLY A 459 -17.38 8.92 17.75
N ALA A 460 -16.12 8.72 17.36
CA ALA A 460 -15.47 9.49 16.32
C ALA A 460 -14.54 8.63 15.47
N PHE A 461 -14.34 9.06 14.23
CA PHE A 461 -13.26 8.59 13.37
C PHE A 461 -12.52 9.80 12.78
N VAL A 462 -11.20 9.84 12.90
CA VAL A 462 -10.36 10.92 12.38
C VAL A 462 -9.42 10.39 11.32
N VAL A 463 -9.24 11.14 10.24
CA VAL A 463 -8.23 10.91 9.21
C VAL A 463 -7.41 12.18 9.03
N VAL A 464 -6.09 12.05 9.11
CA VAL A 464 -5.12 13.08 8.74
C VAL A 464 -4.23 12.51 7.65
N GLY A 465 -4.10 13.24 6.54
CA GLY A 465 -3.30 12.79 5.41
C GLY A 465 -2.70 13.92 4.59
N ARG A 466 -1.94 13.53 3.56
CA ARG A 466 -1.26 14.40 2.61
C ARG A 466 -1.57 13.96 1.18
N ARG A 467 -1.05 14.68 0.17
CA ARG A 467 -1.19 14.25 -1.23
C ARG A 467 -0.69 12.82 -1.47
N SER A 468 0.35 12.39 -0.75
CA SER A 468 1.00 11.09 -0.87
C SER A 468 0.27 9.94 -0.17
N GLY A 469 -0.71 10.22 0.69
CA GLY A 469 -1.47 9.21 1.42
C GLY A 469 -1.83 9.64 2.84
N ILE A 470 -2.42 8.71 3.58
CA ILE A 470 -2.84 8.89 4.98
C ILE A 470 -1.61 8.90 5.89
N VAL A 471 -1.55 9.86 6.82
CA VAL A 471 -0.51 9.99 7.84
C VAL A 471 -0.93 9.27 9.12
N ALA A 472 -2.17 9.48 9.56
CA ALA A 472 -2.76 8.81 10.71
C ALA A 472 -4.28 8.71 10.52
N GLN A 473 -4.87 7.61 10.99
CA GLN A 473 -6.30 7.47 11.11
C GLN A 473 -6.65 6.61 12.33
N MET A 474 -7.78 6.90 12.98
CA MET A 474 -8.24 6.11 14.12
C MET A 474 -9.70 6.36 14.46
N GLY A 475 -10.36 5.32 14.98
CA GLY A 475 -11.62 5.43 15.68
C GLY A 475 -11.46 5.56 17.18
N ALA A 476 -12.34 6.31 17.83
CA ALA A 476 -12.39 6.49 19.28
C ALA A 476 -13.83 6.39 19.78
N GLY A 477 -14.00 5.92 21.01
CA GLY A 477 -15.31 5.73 21.62
C GLY A 477 -16.07 4.58 20.95
N HIS A 478 -17.40 4.70 20.90
CA HIS A 478 -18.29 3.66 20.39
C HIS A 478 -19.37 4.28 19.51
N LEU A 479 -19.92 3.51 18.55
CA LEU A 479 -20.95 4.03 17.63
C LEU A 479 -22.19 4.53 18.37
N ASP A 480 -22.53 3.95 19.51
CA ASP A 480 -23.72 4.29 20.27
C ASP A 480 -23.42 4.49 21.78
N VAL A 481 -24.36 5.08 22.51
CA VAL A 481 -24.29 5.22 23.98
C VAL A 481 -24.36 3.87 24.71
N GLY A 482 -24.92 2.85 24.06
CA GLY A 482 -24.93 1.45 24.53
C GLY A 482 -23.78 0.61 23.94
N PRO A 483 -23.70 -0.68 24.30
CA PRO A 483 -22.68 -1.59 23.78
C PRO A 483 -22.67 -1.63 22.25
N SER A 484 -21.59 -1.14 21.66
CA SER A 484 -21.44 -1.02 20.20
C SER A 484 -19.97 -1.03 19.79
N PRO A 485 -19.64 -1.32 18.51
CA PRO A 485 -18.27 -1.36 18.04
C PRO A 485 -17.54 -0.01 18.17
N VAL A 486 -16.22 -0.07 18.27
CA VAL A 486 -15.35 1.10 18.04
C VAL A 486 -15.41 1.43 16.54
N PRO A 487 -15.54 2.70 16.15
CA PRO A 487 -15.54 3.06 14.73
C PRO A 487 -14.24 2.66 14.01
N ASP A 488 -14.34 2.34 12.74
CA ASP A 488 -13.23 2.03 11.84
C ASP A 488 -13.30 2.89 10.56
N GLU A 489 -12.34 2.71 9.64
CA GLU A 489 -12.26 3.47 8.39
C GLU A 489 -13.45 3.27 7.44
N HIS A 490 -14.23 2.22 7.68
CA HIS A 490 -15.38 1.76 6.90
C HIS A 490 -16.73 2.06 7.58
N THR A 491 -16.70 2.72 8.74
CA THR A 491 -17.90 3.17 9.43
C THR A 491 -18.56 4.30 8.63
N LEU A 492 -19.86 4.18 8.42
CA LEU A 492 -20.66 5.15 7.69
C LEU A 492 -21.26 6.19 8.63
N TRP A 493 -21.15 7.46 8.26
CA TRP A 493 -21.64 8.59 9.04
C TRP A 493 -22.60 9.42 8.21
N ASP A 494 -23.64 9.96 8.85
CA ASP A 494 -24.46 11.00 8.23
C ASP A 494 -23.61 12.28 8.11
N MET A 495 -23.38 12.72 6.87
CA MET A 495 -22.54 13.88 6.56
C MET A 495 -23.21 15.21 6.91
N ALA A 496 -24.53 15.23 7.10
CA ALA A 496 -25.33 16.43 7.29
C ALA A 496 -24.90 17.53 6.29
N SER A 497 -24.62 18.75 6.76
CA SER A 497 -24.20 19.87 5.91
C SER A 497 -22.91 19.68 5.12
N LEU A 498 -22.06 18.68 5.40
CA LEU A 498 -20.96 18.36 4.49
C LEU A 498 -21.48 17.93 3.10
N THR A 499 -22.71 17.45 2.98
CA THR A 499 -23.37 17.15 1.70
C THR A 499 -23.28 18.31 0.70
N LYS A 500 -23.39 19.56 1.18
CA LYS A 500 -23.31 20.76 0.33
C LYS A 500 -21.96 20.90 -0.38
N VAL A 501 -20.89 20.49 0.28
CA VAL A 501 -19.53 20.67 -0.25
C VAL A 501 -19.00 19.39 -0.91
N LEU A 502 -19.36 18.22 -0.38
CA LEU A 502 -18.90 16.93 -0.89
C LEU A 502 -19.67 16.48 -2.14
N ALA A 503 -20.97 16.73 -2.19
CA ALA A 503 -21.81 16.34 -3.33
C ALA A 503 -22.14 17.54 -4.20
N LEU A 504 -22.82 18.54 -3.63
CA LEU A 504 -23.36 19.65 -4.42
C LEU A 504 -22.26 20.53 -5.04
N THR A 505 -21.26 20.94 -4.25
CA THR A 505 -20.17 21.78 -4.76
C THR A 505 -19.33 21.03 -5.79
N SER A 506 -19.05 19.74 -5.58
CA SER A 506 -18.38 18.90 -6.58
C SER A 506 -19.16 18.79 -7.89
N ALA A 507 -20.49 18.64 -7.84
CA ALA A 507 -21.33 18.67 -9.04
C ALA A 507 -21.28 20.03 -9.74
N MET A 508 -21.41 21.13 -8.98
CA MET A 508 -21.33 22.49 -9.52
C MET A 508 -19.96 22.80 -10.13
N MET A 509 -18.87 22.30 -9.54
CA MET A 509 -17.53 22.42 -10.13
C MET A 509 -17.48 21.82 -11.53
N GLN A 510 -17.99 20.60 -11.70
CA GLN A 510 -18.00 19.93 -13.00
C GLN A 510 -18.92 20.63 -14.01
N LEU A 511 -20.12 21.05 -13.61
CA LEU A 511 -21.07 21.72 -14.50
C LEU A 511 -20.59 23.11 -14.93
N VAL A 512 -19.93 23.86 -14.04
CA VAL A 512 -19.27 25.13 -14.39
C VAL A 512 -18.09 24.88 -15.32
N GLU A 513 -17.28 23.86 -15.04
CA GLU A 513 -16.15 23.47 -15.88
C GLU A 513 -16.56 23.05 -17.30
N GLN A 514 -17.74 22.44 -17.44
CA GLN A 514 -18.36 22.06 -18.71
C GLN A 514 -19.04 23.23 -19.43
N GLY A 515 -19.20 24.37 -18.76
CA GLY A 515 -19.92 25.54 -19.29
C GLY A 515 -21.45 25.36 -19.33
N THR A 516 -22.00 24.33 -18.69
CA THR A 516 -23.46 24.10 -18.62
C THR A 516 -24.11 24.95 -17.52
N VAL A 517 -23.36 25.31 -16.49
CA VAL A 517 -23.74 26.28 -15.47
C VAL A 517 -22.81 27.49 -15.50
N GLU A 518 -23.38 28.69 -15.54
CA GLU A 518 -22.65 29.95 -15.47
C GLU A 518 -22.82 30.56 -14.08
N LEU A 519 -21.72 30.89 -13.40
CA LEU A 519 -21.74 31.40 -12.02
C LEU A 519 -22.56 32.69 -11.88
N ASP A 520 -22.45 33.60 -12.84
CA ASP A 520 -23.09 34.91 -12.77
C ASP A 520 -24.46 34.96 -13.47
N ALA A 521 -24.94 33.82 -13.99
CA ALA A 521 -26.28 33.74 -14.54
C ALA A 521 -27.35 33.78 -13.42
N PRO A 522 -28.50 34.44 -13.65
CA PRO A 522 -29.63 34.37 -12.75
C PRO A 522 -30.09 32.92 -12.54
N VAL A 523 -30.45 32.56 -11.31
CA VAL A 523 -30.98 31.22 -10.97
C VAL A 523 -32.21 30.88 -11.83
N GLN A 524 -33.03 31.88 -12.17
CA GLN A 524 -34.21 31.73 -13.02
C GLN A 524 -33.90 31.27 -14.44
N ARG A 525 -32.65 31.38 -14.93
CA ARG A 525 -32.23 30.78 -16.21
C ARG A 525 -32.41 29.27 -16.18
N TYR A 526 -32.17 28.65 -15.04
CA TYR A 526 -32.25 27.20 -14.84
C TYR A 526 -33.58 26.80 -14.20
N LEU A 527 -34.14 27.64 -13.33
CA LEU A 527 -35.38 27.39 -12.61
C LEU A 527 -36.41 28.50 -12.87
N PRO A 528 -37.01 28.59 -14.07
CA PRO A 528 -37.90 29.70 -14.45
C PRO A 528 -39.17 29.81 -13.60
N GLN A 529 -39.55 28.73 -12.91
CA GLN A 529 -40.68 28.69 -11.99
C GLN A 529 -40.37 29.30 -10.61
N TRP A 530 -39.10 29.56 -10.27
CA TRP A 530 -38.70 30.22 -9.03
C TRP A 530 -38.88 31.76 -9.12
N LYS A 531 -40.12 32.21 -8.98
CA LYS A 531 -40.53 33.62 -9.14
C LYS A 531 -40.82 34.31 -7.80
N GLY A 532 -40.80 35.64 -7.81
CA GLY A 532 -41.09 36.51 -6.67
C GLY A 532 -40.21 37.76 -6.64
N PRO A 533 -40.49 38.72 -5.75
CA PRO A 533 -39.75 39.99 -5.68
C PRO A 533 -38.24 39.76 -5.52
N ASN A 534 -37.43 40.41 -6.37
CA ASN A 534 -35.96 40.39 -6.38
C ASN A 534 -35.28 39.03 -6.65
N LYS A 535 -36.02 37.94 -6.89
CA LYS A 535 -35.44 36.61 -7.18
C LYS A 535 -34.73 36.55 -8.54
N ASP A 536 -35.13 37.41 -9.47
CA ASP A 536 -34.49 37.65 -10.77
C ASP A 536 -33.04 38.15 -10.64
N ARG A 537 -32.68 38.74 -9.50
CA ARG A 537 -31.34 39.31 -9.23
C ARG A 537 -30.35 38.33 -8.58
N VAL A 538 -30.82 37.15 -8.17
CA VAL A 538 -30.01 36.12 -7.50
C VAL A 538 -29.31 35.27 -8.54
N THR A 539 -27.99 35.19 -8.46
CA THR A 539 -27.16 34.36 -9.34
C THR A 539 -26.77 33.03 -8.71
N VAL A 540 -26.23 32.11 -9.51
CA VAL A 540 -25.65 30.85 -8.99
C VAL A 540 -24.51 31.13 -8.01
N ARG A 541 -23.69 32.15 -8.28
CA ARG A 541 -22.63 32.63 -7.39
C ARG A 541 -23.19 33.09 -6.04
N ASP A 542 -24.31 33.79 -6.03
CA ASP A 542 -24.96 34.21 -4.79
C ASP A 542 -25.42 33.01 -3.95
N LEU A 543 -25.91 31.94 -4.58
CA LEU A 543 -26.26 30.71 -3.88
C LEU A 543 -25.01 30.01 -3.29
N LEU A 544 -23.95 29.84 -4.10
CA LEU A 544 -22.69 29.21 -3.67
C LEU A 544 -21.97 29.99 -2.56
N THR A 545 -22.15 31.31 -2.51
CA THR A 545 -21.51 32.20 -1.51
C THR A 545 -22.44 32.59 -0.36
N HIS A 546 -23.67 32.05 -0.32
CA HIS A 546 -24.68 32.33 0.69
C HIS A 546 -25.07 33.81 0.80
N ARG A 547 -25.23 34.49 -0.34
CA ARG A 547 -25.57 35.93 -0.45
C ARG A 547 -26.85 36.19 -1.24
N SER A 548 -27.69 35.17 -1.41
CA SER A 548 -28.93 35.26 -2.18
C SER A 548 -30.05 36.06 -1.50
N GLY A 549 -29.95 36.29 -0.19
CA GLY A 549 -31.03 36.87 0.61
C GLY A 549 -32.11 35.88 1.03
N LEU A 550 -31.96 34.58 0.72
CA LEU A 550 -32.83 33.53 1.25
C LEU A 550 -32.68 33.40 2.77
N PRO A 551 -33.75 33.04 3.51
CA PRO A 551 -33.64 32.68 4.90
C PRO A 551 -32.69 31.51 5.09
N ALA A 552 -32.10 31.42 6.29
CA ALA A 552 -31.20 30.33 6.63
C ALA A 552 -31.90 28.96 6.53
N TRP A 553 -33.12 28.88 7.05
CA TRP A 553 -33.87 27.63 7.18
C TRP A 553 -35.38 27.90 7.31
N ARG A 554 -36.20 26.92 6.92
CA ARG A 554 -37.66 26.86 7.12
C ARG A 554 -38.06 25.42 7.51
N PRO A 555 -39.00 25.19 8.44
CA PRO A 555 -39.45 23.85 8.84
C PRO A 555 -40.38 23.20 7.80
N ILE A 556 -39.89 23.00 6.57
CA ILE A 556 -40.68 22.47 5.44
C ILE A 556 -41.31 21.12 5.76
N TYR A 557 -40.60 20.27 6.49
CA TYR A 557 -41.09 18.95 6.94
C TYR A 557 -42.36 18.99 7.81
N LYS A 558 -42.69 20.14 8.41
CA LYS A 558 -43.93 20.32 9.18
C LYS A 558 -45.12 20.71 8.32
N GLU A 559 -44.86 21.22 7.12
CA GLU A 559 -45.86 21.81 6.22
C GLU A 559 -46.12 20.93 4.99
N ALA A 560 -45.16 20.07 4.61
CA ALA A 560 -45.28 19.18 3.47
C ALA A 560 -45.48 17.72 3.89
N THR A 561 -46.34 17.02 3.15
CA THR A 561 -46.55 15.57 3.28
C THR A 561 -45.90 14.78 2.17
N THR A 562 -45.56 15.44 1.04
CA THR A 562 -44.86 14.82 -0.09
C THR A 562 -43.60 15.59 -0.48
N PRO A 563 -42.60 14.94 -1.13
CA PRO A 563 -41.42 15.63 -1.65
C PRO A 563 -41.74 16.75 -2.64
N ALA A 564 -42.81 16.61 -3.43
CA ALA A 564 -43.24 17.63 -4.38
C ALA A 564 -43.78 18.89 -3.66
N GLU A 565 -44.58 18.70 -2.61
CA GLU A 565 -45.03 19.80 -1.74
C GLU A 565 -43.85 20.47 -1.03
N ALA A 566 -42.92 19.68 -0.50
CA ALA A 566 -41.73 20.20 0.17
C ALA A 566 -40.92 21.10 -0.77
N LEU A 567 -40.72 20.65 -2.02
CA LEU A 567 -40.05 21.45 -3.04
C LEU A 567 -40.84 22.71 -3.42
N ALA A 568 -42.16 22.61 -3.55
CA ALA A 568 -43.01 23.76 -3.83
C ALA A 568 -42.89 24.83 -2.72
N LEU A 569 -42.80 24.43 -1.45
CA LEU A 569 -42.58 25.35 -0.33
C LEU A 569 -41.19 26.02 -0.38
N VAL A 570 -40.14 25.31 -0.78
CA VAL A 570 -38.82 25.91 -1.03
C VAL A 570 -38.94 26.98 -2.12
N PHE A 571 -39.64 26.68 -3.21
CA PHE A 571 -39.80 27.60 -4.33
C PHE A 571 -40.61 28.85 -3.95
N ALA A 572 -41.65 28.66 -3.14
CA ALA A 572 -42.53 29.73 -2.67
C ALA A 572 -41.88 30.63 -1.60
N THR A 573 -40.81 30.17 -0.93
CA THR A 573 -40.17 30.94 0.16
C THR A 573 -39.62 32.27 -0.38
N ALA A 574 -39.96 33.36 0.32
CA ALA A 574 -39.53 34.72 -0.03
C ALA A 574 -38.06 34.97 0.40
N LEU A 575 -37.45 36.01 -0.15
CA LEU A 575 -36.15 36.49 0.32
C LEU A 575 -36.36 37.33 1.60
N ASP A 576 -35.56 37.10 2.64
CA ASP A 576 -35.55 37.89 3.88
C ASP A 576 -34.90 39.26 3.66
N THR A 577 -33.91 39.31 2.77
CA THR A 577 -33.17 40.53 2.43
C THR A 577 -32.92 40.61 0.94
N LEU A 578 -32.54 41.78 0.45
CA LEU A 578 -32.04 41.90 -0.92
C LEU A 578 -30.78 41.03 -1.11
N PRO A 579 -30.54 40.48 -2.32
CA PRO A 579 -29.30 39.79 -2.64
C PRO A 579 -28.09 40.70 -2.44
N ARG A 580 -26.97 40.13 -1.99
CA ARG A 580 -25.67 40.82 -1.79
C ARG A 580 -25.70 41.95 -0.74
N VAL A 581 -26.58 41.85 0.26
CA VAL A 581 -26.57 42.76 1.44
C VAL A 581 -25.79 42.18 2.62
N ARG A 582 -25.92 40.86 2.87
CA ARG A 582 -25.19 40.14 3.92
C ARG A 582 -25.09 38.66 3.57
N MET A 583 -24.19 37.95 4.25
CA MET A 583 -24.12 36.49 4.15
C MET A 583 -25.13 35.83 5.11
N VAL A 584 -25.95 34.92 4.58
CA VAL A 584 -26.88 34.07 5.33
C VAL A 584 -26.68 32.62 4.88
N TYR A 585 -26.10 31.80 5.75
CA TYR A 585 -25.91 30.37 5.50
C TYR A 585 -27.27 29.68 5.36
N SER A 586 -27.63 29.32 4.13
CA SER A 586 -28.99 28.95 3.73
C SER A 586 -29.06 27.53 3.15
N ASP A 587 -29.86 26.68 3.78
CA ASP A 587 -30.18 25.34 3.29
C ASP A 587 -31.04 25.38 2.03
N LEU A 588 -31.96 26.35 1.96
CA LEU A 588 -32.85 26.55 0.81
C LEU A 588 -32.07 26.84 -0.46
N GLY A 589 -30.99 27.62 -0.35
CA GLY A 589 -30.11 27.90 -1.48
C GLY A 589 -29.43 26.64 -2.02
N ALA A 590 -29.02 25.72 -1.14
CA ALA A 590 -28.45 24.45 -1.55
C ALA A 590 -29.49 23.52 -2.20
N ILE A 591 -30.72 23.48 -1.68
CA ILE A 591 -31.83 22.72 -2.29
C ILE A 591 -32.11 23.22 -3.72
N LEU A 592 -32.19 24.54 -3.93
CA LEU A 592 -32.36 25.12 -5.26
C LEU A 592 -31.21 24.75 -6.21
N MET A 593 -29.97 24.76 -5.72
CA MET A 593 -28.82 24.33 -6.50
C MET A 593 -28.88 22.84 -6.88
N GLY A 594 -29.43 21.97 -6.03
CA GLY A 594 -29.72 20.58 -6.38
C GLY A 594 -30.69 20.45 -7.55
N GLU A 595 -31.72 21.31 -7.61
CA GLU A 595 -32.64 21.37 -8.73
C GLU A 595 -32.01 21.94 -10.00
N ILE A 596 -31.05 22.87 -9.89
CA ILE A 596 -30.23 23.29 -11.03
C ILE A 596 -29.46 22.09 -11.58
N VAL A 597 -28.75 21.33 -10.74
CA VAL A 597 -28.04 20.10 -11.15
C VAL A 597 -28.99 19.16 -11.89
N ARG A 598 -30.17 18.89 -11.32
CA ARG A 598 -31.19 18.03 -11.95
C ARG A 598 -31.66 18.54 -13.30
N THR A 599 -31.88 19.85 -13.41
CA THR A 599 -32.39 20.46 -14.63
C THR A 599 -31.36 20.43 -15.76
N VAL A 600 -30.10 20.73 -15.47
CA VAL A 600 -29.05 20.81 -16.51
C VAL A 600 -28.46 19.47 -16.89
N SER A 601 -28.39 18.51 -15.95
CA SER A 601 -27.80 17.19 -16.20
C SER A 601 -28.83 16.10 -16.55
N GLY A 602 -30.11 16.33 -16.25
CA GLY A 602 -31.15 15.30 -16.30
C GLY A 602 -31.06 14.25 -15.16
N GLN A 603 -30.09 14.37 -14.25
CA GLN A 603 -29.86 13.43 -13.16
C GLN A 603 -30.08 14.09 -11.81
N ARG A 604 -30.72 13.36 -10.88
CA ARG A 604 -30.76 13.78 -9.47
C ARG A 604 -29.34 13.78 -8.88
N ILE A 605 -29.12 14.57 -7.83
CA ILE A 605 -27.79 14.80 -7.26
C ILE A 605 -27.10 13.52 -6.79
N ASP A 606 -27.85 12.53 -6.28
CA ASP A 606 -27.36 11.21 -5.89
C ASP A 606 -26.80 10.43 -7.08
N ALA A 607 -27.55 10.38 -8.19
CA ALA A 607 -27.09 9.71 -9.41
C ALA A 607 -25.88 10.43 -10.03
N TYR A 608 -25.96 11.76 -10.15
CA TYR A 608 -24.89 12.55 -10.75
C TYR A 608 -23.57 12.38 -10.00
N THR A 609 -23.59 12.54 -8.68
CA THR A 609 -22.36 12.47 -7.88
C THR A 609 -21.81 11.05 -7.79
N ARG A 610 -22.66 10.02 -7.74
CA ARG A 610 -22.22 8.62 -7.85
C ARG A 610 -21.47 8.37 -9.17
N ASP A 611 -22.04 8.79 -10.29
CA ASP A 611 -21.54 8.42 -11.62
C ASP A 611 -20.34 9.28 -12.06
N HIS A 612 -20.28 10.55 -11.63
CA HIS A 612 -19.30 11.53 -12.13
C HIS A 612 -18.24 11.94 -11.10
N VAL A 613 -18.44 11.68 -9.80
CA VAL A 613 -17.51 12.09 -8.73
C VAL A 613 -17.05 10.89 -7.91
N PHE A 614 -17.97 10.25 -7.19
CA PHE A 614 -17.66 9.21 -6.20
C PHE A 614 -17.18 7.91 -6.86
N GLY A 615 -17.89 7.40 -7.85
CA GLY A 615 -17.49 6.21 -8.61
C GLY A 615 -16.11 6.33 -9.25
N PRO A 616 -15.82 7.40 -10.01
CA PRO A 616 -14.49 7.66 -10.58
C PRO A 616 -13.36 7.79 -9.55
N LEU A 617 -13.65 8.29 -8.35
CA LEU A 617 -12.71 8.36 -7.22
C LEU A 617 -12.60 7.04 -6.44
N GLY A 618 -13.37 6.02 -6.78
CA GLY A 618 -13.42 4.76 -6.04
C GLY A 618 -14.01 4.90 -4.64
N MET A 619 -14.87 5.89 -4.41
CA MET A 619 -15.61 6.10 -3.16
C MET A 619 -16.83 5.17 -3.14
N LYS A 620 -16.64 3.94 -2.66
CA LYS A 620 -17.61 2.84 -2.83
C LYS A 620 -18.73 2.83 -1.79
N GLU A 621 -18.54 3.54 -0.69
CA GLU A 621 -19.45 3.53 0.47
C GLU A 621 -20.30 4.81 0.50
N THR A 622 -19.82 5.86 -0.16
CA THR A 622 -20.44 7.17 -0.22
C THR A 622 -21.72 7.13 -1.04
N SER A 623 -22.86 7.33 -0.37
CA SER A 623 -24.18 7.17 -0.97
C SER A 623 -25.24 7.96 -0.22
N TYR A 624 -26.35 8.24 -0.91
CA TYR A 624 -27.60 8.62 -0.27
C TYR A 624 -28.44 7.36 -0.05
N LEU A 625 -29.34 7.37 0.93
CA LEU A 625 -30.24 6.23 1.23
C LEU A 625 -29.46 4.90 1.35
N PRO A 626 -28.52 4.79 2.32
CA PRO A 626 -27.65 3.63 2.42
C PRO A 626 -28.45 2.33 2.59
N ASP A 627 -27.92 1.23 2.05
CA ASP A 627 -28.55 -0.09 2.14
C ASP A 627 -28.80 -0.48 3.62
N PRO A 628 -30.03 -0.90 3.99
CA PRO A 628 -30.33 -1.38 5.34
C PRO A 628 -29.40 -2.48 5.86
N ALA A 629 -28.80 -3.29 5.00
CA ALA A 629 -27.80 -4.29 5.38
C ALA A 629 -26.54 -3.67 6.04
N LEU A 630 -26.29 -2.37 5.79
CA LEU A 630 -25.16 -1.62 6.35
C LEU A 630 -25.46 -1.03 7.73
N LEU A 631 -26.69 -1.13 8.25
CA LEU A 631 -27.07 -0.57 9.55
C LEU A 631 -26.05 -0.86 10.67
N PRO A 632 -25.50 -2.08 10.85
CA PRO A 632 -24.50 -2.36 11.89
C PRO A 632 -23.23 -1.52 11.78
N ARG A 633 -22.89 -1.01 10.59
CA ARG A 633 -21.73 -0.17 10.28
C ARG A 633 -22.03 1.32 10.25
N ILE A 634 -23.30 1.72 10.33
CA ILE A 634 -23.70 3.12 10.30
C ILE A 634 -23.74 3.66 11.73
N ALA A 635 -23.11 4.81 11.97
CA ALA A 635 -23.20 5.53 13.22
C ALA A 635 -24.63 6.10 13.41
N PRO A 636 -25.34 5.78 14.50
CA PRO A 636 -26.62 6.39 14.82
C PRO A 636 -26.47 7.89 15.09
N THR A 637 -27.54 8.64 14.83
CA THR A 637 -27.63 10.08 15.10
C THR A 637 -28.49 10.33 16.34
N GLU A 638 -29.71 10.83 16.23
CA GLU A 638 -30.49 11.31 17.38
C GLU A 638 -31.68 10.39 17.70
N VAL A 639 -32.09 10.35 18.97
CA VAL A 639 -33.47 9.99 19.34
C VAL A 639 -34.38 11.13 18.91
N ASP A 640 -34.86 11.06 17.69
CA ASP A 640 -35.51 12.17 17.01
C ASP A 640 -36.88 12.48 17.66
N PRO A 641 -37.10 13.72 18.14
CA PRO A 641 -38.31 14.08 18.86
C PRO A 641 -39.54 14.24 17.94
N TRP A 642 -39.37 14.30 16.63
CA TRP A 642 -40.48 14.40 15.69
C TRP A 642 -40.91 13.02 15.18
N ARG A 643 -39.95 12.20 14.76
CA ARG A 643 -40.09 10.83 14.26
C ARG A 643 -40.26 9.80 15.37
N GLN A 644 -40.01 10.18 16.63
CA GLN A 644 -40.18 9.37 17.84
C GLN A 644 -39.41 8.04 17.80
N ARG A 645 -38.19 8.05 17.24
CA ARG A 645 -37.31 6.88 17.13
C ARG A 645 -35.84 7.27 17.09
N HIS A 646 -34.97 6.33 17.44
CA HIS A 646 -33.53 6.49 17.29
C HIS A 646 -33.12 6.33 15.82
N LEU A 647 -32.53 7.38 15.24
CA LEU A 647 -32.19 7.40 13.82
C LEU A 647 -30.85 6.70 13.55
N ARG A 648 -30.87 5.79 12.57
CA ARG A 648 -29.70 5.08 12.06
C ARG A 648 -29.94 4.66 10.62
N GLY A 649 -29.02 5.00 9.71
CA GLY A 649 -29.18 4.77 8.26
C GLY A 649 -30.25 5.62 7.58
N GLU A 650 -30.79 6.61 8.28
CA GLU A 650 -31.75 7.59 7.78
C GLU A 650 -31.18 8.99 8.00
N VAL A 651 -31.38 9.91 7.05
CA VAL A 651 -30.88 11.29 7.15
C VAL A 651 -31.45 11.99 8.39
N HIS A 652 -30.56 12.61 9.17
CA HIS A 652 -30.89 13.35 10.39
C HIS A 652 -31.78 14.56 10.08
N ASP A 653 -31.39 15.35 9.07
CA ASP A 653 -32.11 16.57 8.67
C ASP A 653 -33.55 16.27 8.22
N GLU A 654 -34.51 16.92 8.87
CA GLU A 654 -35.94 16.67 8.65
C GLU A 654 -36.42 17.16 7.28
N ASN A 655 -35.85 18.26 6.76
CA ASN A 655 -36.21 18.76 5.43
C ASN A 655 -35.68 17.83 4.32
N ALA A 656 -34.47 17.31 4.47
CA ALA A 656 -33.90 16.34 3.53
C ALA A 656 -34.75 15.05 3.53
N TYR A 657 -35.22 14.61 4.70
CA TYR A 657 -36.16 13.50 4.79
C TYR A 657 -37.49 13.79 4.10
N ALA A 658 -38.08 14.97 4.33
CA ALA A 658 -39.32 15.39 3.65
C ALA A 658 -39.16 15.48 2.12
N LEU A 659 -37.94 15.73 1.63
CA LEU A 659 -37.56 15.69 0.22
C LEU A 659 -37.25 14.27 -0.31
N GLY A 660 -37.54 13.23 0.46
CA GLY A 660 -37.32 11.83 0.07
C GLY A 660 -35.91 11.31 0.35
N GLY A 661 -35.19 11.95 1.28
CA GLY A 661 -33.86 11.53 1.78
C GLY A 661 -32.67 11.86 0.86
N VAL A 662 -32.93 12.41 -0.33
CA VAL A 662 -31.89 12.88 -1.26
C VAL A 662 -32.04 14.38 -1.46
N SER A 663 -31.16 15.15 -0.84
CA SER A 663 -31.12 16.60 -1.03
C SER A 663 -29.69 17.12 -1.10
N ALA A 664 -29.50 18.23 -1.81
CA ALA A 664 -28.19 18.83 -1.96
C ALA A 664 -27.69 19.54 -0.69
N HIS A 665 -28.56 19.78 0.30
CA HIS A 665 -28.16 20.39 1.59
C HIS A 665 -27.77 19.38 2.68
N ALA A 666 -28.30 18.15 2.62
CA ALA A 666 -28.09 17.05 3.57
C ALA A 666 -28.59 15.71 2.97
N GLY A 667 -28.18 14.57 3.54
CA GLY A 667 -28.62 13.23 3.14
C GLY A 667 -27.53 12.29 2.65
N LEU A 668 -26.32 12.79 2.47
CA LEU A 668 -25.17 11.97 2.11
C LEU A 668 -24.65 11.20 3.32
N PHE A 669 -24.32 9.93 3.12
CA PHE A 669 -23.54 9.11 4.04
C PHE A 669 -22.18 8.83 3.43
N SER A 670 -21.12 8.79 4.25
CA SER A 670 -19.75 8.51 3.79
C SER A 670 -18.88 7.95 4.93
N SER A 671 -17.69 7.47 4.59
CA SER A 671 -16.70 6.89 5.50
C SER A 671 -15.38 7.65 5.48
N GLY A 672 -14.53 7.39 6.47
CA GLY A 672 -13.20 8.00 6.52
C GLY A 672 -12.33 7.65 5.31
N SER A 673 -12.39 6.39 4.87
CA SER A 673 -11.66 5.90 3.69
C SER A 673 -12.08 6.63 2.42
N ASP A 674 -13.38 6.76 2.17
CA ASP A 674 -13.89 7.40 0.95
C ASP A 674 -13.56 8.91 0.93
N LEU A 675 -13.76 9.62 2.04
CA LEU A 675 -13.46 11.05 2.10
C LEU A 675 -11.97 11.35 1.91
N ALA A 676 -11.09 10.44 2.32
CA ALA A 676 -9.65 10.58 2.08
C ALA A 676 -9.32 10.61 0.57
N HIS A 677 -10.03 9.84 -0.26
CA HIS A 677 -9.83 9.86 -1.72
C HIS A 677 -10.16 11.25 -2.30
N LEU A 678 -11.30 11.83 -1.90
CA LEU A 678 -11.70 13.16 -2.36
C LEU A 678 -10.74 14.25 -1.85
N ALA A 679 -10.31 14.18 -0.59
CA ALA A 679 -9.33 15.11 -0.04
C ALA A 679 -7.98 15.05 -0.78
N GLN A 680 -7.50 13.84 -1.08
CA GLN A 680 -6.30 13.66 -1.89
C GLN A 680 -6.49 14.13 -3.32
N ALA A 681 -7.68 13.97 -3.92
CA ALA A 681 -7.97 14.51 -5.24
C ALA A 681 -7.82 16.04 -5.25
N TYR A 682 -8.33 16.73 -4.22
CA TYR A 682 -8.14 18.17 -4.06
C TYR A 682 -6.65 18.57 -3.94
N LEU A 683 -5.87 17.90 -3.08
CA LEU A 683 -4.44 18.17 -2.92
C LEU A 683 -3.61 17.86 -4.18
N ASN A 684 -4.05 16.89 -4.98
CA ASN A 684 -3.41 16.48 -6.23
C ASN A 684 -3.98 17.20 -7.47
N GLY A 685 -4.56 18.39 -7.30
CA GLY A 685 -5.03 19.22 -8.42
C GLY A 685 -6.15 18.58 -9.23
N GLY A 686 -6.99 17.76 -8.60
CA GLY A 686 -8.18 17.12 -9.15
C GLY A 686 -7.98 15.68 -9.61
N VAL A 687 -6.87 15.04 -9.23
CA VAL A 687 -6.51 13.67 -9.64
C VAL A 687 -6.38 12.74 -8.45
N PHE A 688 -6.99 11.56 -8.52
CA PHE A 688 -6.77 10.47 -7.58
C PHE A 688 -6.83 9.13 -8.30
N GLY A 689 -5.98 8.16 -7.93
CA GLY A 689 -5.96 6.84 -8.58
C GLY A 689 -5.69 6.86 -10.09
N GLY A 690 -5.07 7.94 -10.61
CA GLY A 690 -4.86 8.15 -12.05
C GLY A 690 -6.09 8.67 -12.81
N VAL A 691 -7.19 8.97 -12.11
CA VAL A 691 -8.43 9.53 -12.68
C VAL A 691 -8.53 11.00 -12.31
N ARG A 692 -8.87 11.85 -13.29
CA ARG A 692 -9.12 13.27 -13.08
C ARG A 692 -10.63 13.52 -12.98
N VAL A 693 -11.07 14.13 -11.90
CA VAL A 693 -12.48 14.53 -11.69
C VAL A 693 -12.71 16.03 -11.70
N PHE A 694 -11.66 16.84 -11.50
CA PHE A 694 -11.69 18.30 -11.60
C PHE A 694 -10.45 18.82 -12.35
N LYS A 695 -10.57 19.93 -13.09
CA LYS A 695 -9.41 20.72 -13.50
C LYS A 695 -8.83 21.46 -12.30
N GLU A 696 -7.51 21.59 -12.29
CA GLU A 696 -6.80 22.36 -11.27
C GLU A 696 -7.24 23.82 -11.23
N SER A 697 -7.54 24.42 -12.40
CA SER A 697 -8.11 25.77 -12.50
C SER A 697 -9.47 25.89 -11.83
N THR A 698 -10.32 24.87 -11.95
CA THR A 698 -11.65 24.81 -11.32
C THR A 698 -11.51 24.74 -9.81
N ILE A 699 -10.59 23.91 -9.29
CA ILE A 699 -10.28 23.85 -7.86
C ILE A 699 -9.86 25.23 -7.36
N ARG A 700 -8.86 25.87 -8.00
CA ARG A 700 -8.42 27.22 -7.61
C ARG A 700 -9.55 28.24 -7.61
N GLN A 701 -10.43 28.20 -8.61
CA GLN A 701 -11.57 29.11 -8.68
C GLN A 701 -12.56 28.88 -7.53
N PHE A 702 -12.87 27.62 -7.21
CA PHE A 702 -13.87 27.27 -6.21
C PHE A 702 -13.37 27.40 -4.77
N THR A 703 -12.07 27.31 -4.55
CA THR A 703 -11.46 27.44 -3.21
C THR A 703 -10.96 28.85 -2.91
N ALA A 704 -10.94 29.75 -3.90
CA ALA A 704 -10.61 31.16 -3.69
C ALA A 704 -11.75 31.92 -3.01
N VAL A 705 -11.41 32.76 -2.02
CA VAL A 705 -12.35 33.72 -1.42
C VAL A 705 -12.89 34.64 -2.51
N GLN A 706 -14.21 34.74 -2.59
CA GLN A 706 -14.88 35.46 -3.69
C GLN A 706 -15.03 36.95 -3.39
N ASP A 707 -15.45 37.31 -2.18
CA ASP A 707 -15.73 38.68 -1.79
C ASP A 707 -15.70 38.85 -0.27
N SER A 708 -14.58 39.34 0.25
CA SER A 708 -14.35 39.56 1.67
C SER A 708 -15.16 40.72 2.27
N THR A 709 -15.87 41.54 1.49
CA THR A 709 -16.67 42.65 2.01
C THR A 709 -17.87 42.13 2.81
N PHE A 710 -18.44 40.99 2.41
CA PHE A 710 -19.64 40.42 3.05
C PHE A 710 -19.44 38.99 3.56
N SER A 711 -18.44 38.27 3.05
CA SER A 711 -18.24 36.85 3.35
C SER A 711 -16.79 36.41 3.15
N ASN A 712 -16.19 35.75 4.13
CA ASN A 712 -14.89 35.10 3.92
C ASN A 712 -15.01 33.74 3.21
N ARG A 713 -16.16 33.39 2.60
CA ARG A 713 -16.36 32.11 1.93
C ARG A 713 -15.80 32.08 0.51
N ALA A 714 -15.43 30.88 0.07
CA ALA A 714 -15.20 30.57 -1.33
C ALA A 714 -16.52 30.08 -1.99
N LEU A 715 -16.45 29.50 -3.19
CA LEU A 715 -17.65 28.94 -3.84
C LEU A 715 -17.99 27.60 -3.20
N GLY A 716 -19.07 27.57 -2.39
CA GLY A 716 -19.48 26.39 -1.62
C GLY A 716 -18.71 26.20 -0.31
N TRP A 717 -17.42 26.50 -0.30
CA TRP A 717 -16.52 26.23 0.84
C TRP A 717 -16.45 27.35 1.90
N GLU A 718 -16.19 26.96 3.15
CA GLU A 718 -15.63 27.85 4.17
C GLU A 718 -14.13 28.02 3.98
N THR A 719 -13.60 29.12 4.51
CA THR A 719 -12.16 29.33 4.68
C THR A 719 -11.86 29.61 6.16
N PRO A 720 -10.59 29.48 6.60
CA PRO A 720 -10.23 29.74 7.99
C PRO A 720 -10.51 31.20 8.39
N THR A 721 -11.19 31.37 9.52
CA THR A 721 -11.45 32.69 10.13
C THR A 721 -10.68 32.90 11.43
N GLY A 722 -9.86 31.92 11.85
CA GLY A 722 -9.16 31.92 13.13
C GLY A 722 -10.02 31.54 14.33
N GLY A 723 -11.30 31.24 14.12
CA GLY A 723 -12.23 30.81 15.17
C GLY A 723 -13.31 29.82 14.72
N ASN A 724 -13.29 29.38 13.46
CA ASN A 724 -14.15 28.30 12.97
C ASN A 724 -13.48 26.93 13.11
N SER A 725 -14.07 25.89 12.53
CA SER A 725 -13.59 24.51 12.67
C SER A 725 -12.23 24.20 12.03
N ALA A 726 -11.65 25.14 11.29
CA ALA A 726 -10.28 25.08 10.78
C ALA A 726 -9.22 25.16 11.89
N GLY A 727 -9.63 25.46 13.12
CA GLY A 727 -8.72 25.79 14.19
C GLY A 727 -8.10 27.18 14.01
N HIS A 728 -7.01 27.38 14.72
CA HIS A 728 -6.26 28.63 14.76
C HIS A 728 -5.03 28.60 13.85
N LEU A 729 -4.59 27.42 13.41
CA LEU A 729 -3.32 27.24 12.72
C LEU A 729 -3.42 27.10 11.19
N MET A 730 -4.58 26.72 10.64
CA MET A 730 -4.78 26.61 9.18
C MET A 730 -4.72 27.99 8.51
N THR A 731 -4.07 28.05 7.36
CA THR A 731 -3.87 29.32 6.64
C THR A 731 -4.99 29.60 5.62
N ARG A 732 -5.16 30.86 5.21
CA ARG A 732 -6.25 31.29 4.31
C ARG A 732 -6.43 30.48 3.00
N PRO A 733 -5.40 29.91 2.36
CA PRO A 733 -5.57 29.01 1.21
C PRO A 733 -6.32 27.71 1.51
N SER A 734 -6.49 27.38 2.80
CA SER A 734 -7.27 26.23 3.24
C SER A 734 -8.75 26.44 2.99
N PHE A 735 -9.45 25.33 2.80
CA PHE A 735 -10.89 25.32 2.61
C PHE A 735 -11.50 24.08 3.25
N GLY A 736 -12.75 24.20 3.67
CA GLY A 736 -13.43 23.13 4.37
C GLY A 736 -14.87 23.45 4.70
N HIS A 737 -15.49 22.58 5.51
CA HIS A 737 -16.85 22.78 5.98
C HIS A 737 -17.16 21.87 7.18
N THR A 738 -18.35 22.03 7.77
CA THR A 738 -18.85 21.18 8.87
C THR A 738 -20.22 20.58 8.59
N GLY A 739 -20.51 19.43 9.23
CA GLY A 739 -21.84 18.83 9.28
C GLY A 739 -22.49 18.99 10.65
N PHE A 740 -23.81 19.12 10.71
CA PHE A 740 -24.53 19.29 11.97
C PHE A 740 -24.35 18.11 12.93
N THR A 741 -24.21 16.89 12.40
CA THR A 741 -23.99 15.62 13.13
C THR A 741 -22.63 15.55 13.83
N GLY A 742 -21.73 16.51 13.59
CA GLY A 742 -20.44 16.60 14.25
C GLY A 742 -19.24 16.32 13.34
N THR A 743 -19.48 16.13 12.04
CA THR A 743 -18.46 15.90 11.02
C THR A 743 -17.75 17.19 10.56
N SER A 744 -16.51 17.13 10.12
CA SER A 744 -15.78 18.23 9.48
C SER A 744 -14.76 17.72 8.48
N PHE A 745 -14.53 18.50 7.42
CA PHE A 745 -13.61 18.20 6.33
C PHE A 745 -12.83 19.46 6.00
N TRP A 746 -11.50 19.39 6.06
CA TRP A 746 -10.60 20.51 5.78
C TRP A 746 -9.42 20.05 4.93
N VAL A 747 -9.03 20.89 3.97
CA VAL A 747 -7.85 20.72 3.12
C VAL A 747 -7.02 22.00 3.23
N ASP A 748 -5.74 21.86 3.55
CA ASP A 748 -4.73 22.92 3.56
C ASP A 748 -3.68 22.60 2.47
N PRO A 749 -3.79 23.22 1.28
CA PRO A 749 -2.84 23.03 0.20
C PRO A 749 -1.42 23.53 0.52
N THR A 750 -1.29 24.49 1.43
CA THR A 750 0.00 25.10 1.79
C THR A 750 0.85 24.13 2.61
N ASP A 751 0.24 23.45 3.58
CA ASP A 751 0.92 22.47 4.43
C ASP A 751 0.86 21.03 3.85
N ASP A 752 0.35 20.85 2.63
CA ASP A 752 0.11 19.54 2.00
C ASP A 752 -0.69 18.61 2.94
N LEU A 753 -1.79 19.10 3.49
CA LEU A 753 -2.51 18.47 4.59
C LEU A 753 -4.01 18.41 4.32
N PHE A 754 -4.65 17.33 4.75
CA PHE A 754 -6.09 17.31 4.96
C PHE A 754 -6.42 16.71 6.33
N VAL A 755 -7.53 17.18 6.90
CA VAL A 755 -8.04 16.76 8.22
C VAL A 755 -9.53 16.48 8.09
N ILE A 756 -9.92 15.25 8.40
CA ILE A 756 -11.31 14.80 8.41
C ILE A 756 -11.61 14.30 9.81
N MET A 757 -12.72 14.75 10.38
CA MET A 757 -13.22 14.28 11.66
C MET A 757 -14.69 13.93 11.48
N LEU A 758 -15.05 12.68 11.68
CA LEU A 758 -16.41 12.16 11.57
C LEU A 758 -16.88 11.78 12.97
N THR A 759 -18.04 12.28 13.38
CA THR A 759 -18.61 11.99 14.70
C THR A 759 -20.12 11.93 14.61
N ASN A 760 -20.75 11.45 15.68
CA ASN A 760 -22.19 11.50 15.90
C ASN A 760 -22.53 12.29 17.16
N ARG A 761 -22.05 13.54 17.24
CA ARG A 761 -22.25 14.43 18.41
C ARG A 761 -23.70 14.62 18.83
N VAL A 762 -24.64 14.39 17.91
CA VAL A 762 -26.09 14.48 18.15
C VAL A 762 -26.69 13.21 18.75
N ASN A 763 -25.89 12.18 18.98
CA ASN A 763 -26.33 10.96 19.66
C ASN A 763 -26.13 11.08 21.18
N PRO A 764 -27.19 11.00 22.01
CA PRO A 764 -28.60 10.72 21.66
C PRO A 764 -29.44 11.98 21.42
N THR A 765 -28.91 13.19 21.67
CA THR A 765 -29.63 14.46 21.51
C THR A 765 -28.82 15.53 20.77
N ARG A 766 -29.48 16.31 19.90
CA ARG A 766 -28.90 17.47 19.20
C ARG A 766 -28.51 18.64 20.12
N ALA A 767 -28.91 18.60 21.39
CA ALA A 767 -28.61 19.64 22.38
C ALA A 767 -27.11 19.76 22.72
N ASN A 768 -26.32 18.72 22.43
CA ASN A 768 -24.88 18.73 22.70
C ASN A 768 -24.11 19.65 21.73
N THR A 769 -23.58 20.77 22.23
CA THR A 769 -22.87 21.78 21.43
C THR A 769 -21.34 21.76 21.59
N LYS A 770 -20.80 20.81 22.35
CA LYS A 770 -19.37 20.77 22.73
C LYS A 770 -18.41 20.54 21.55
N ILE A 771 -18.91 20.00 20.44
CA ILE A 771 -18.11 19.59 19.27
C ILE A 771 -17.23 20.69 18.66
N SER A 772 -17.60 21.97 18.79
CA SER A 772 -16.89 23.08 18.15
C SER A 772 -15.43 23.18 18.59
N ALA A 773 -15.16 23.11 19.90
CA ALA A 773 -13.80 23.17 20.44
C ALA A 773 -12.96 21.95 20.04
N TRP A 774 -13.59 20.77 19.94
CA TRP A 774 -12.91 19.52 19.61
C TRP A 774 -12.52 19.42 18.14
N ARG A 775 -13.31 19.99 17.22
CA ARG A 775 -12.90 20.14 15.81
C ARG A 775 -11.66 21.02 15.67
N GLN A 776 -11.65 22.16 16.37
CA GLN A 776 -10.50 23.07 16.40
C GLN A 776 -9.26 22.37 16.96
N ALA A 777 -9.40 21.65 18.09
CA ALA A 777 -8.29 20.93 18.70
C ALA A 777 -7.70 19.84 17.79
N VAL A 778 -8.53 19.11 17.03
CA VAL A 778 -8.06 18.12 16.06
C VAL A 778 -7.34 18.80 14.89
N ALA A 779 -7.90 19.87 14.33
CA ALA A 779 -7.28 20.63 13.25
C ALA A 779 -5.92 21.23 13.68
N ASP A 780 -5.86 21.87 14.85
CA ASP A 780 -4.63 22.47 15.38
C ASP A 780 -3.57 21.41 15.71
N ALA A 781 -3.96 20.27 16.28
CA ALA A 781 -3.03 19.17 16.52
C ALA A 781 -2.39 18.67 15.22
N ALA A 782 -3.20 18.52 14.17
CA ALA A 782 -2.73 18.06 12.86
C ALA A 782 -1.78 19.06 12.20
N VAL A 783 -2.12 20.34 12.18
CA VAL A 783 -1.27 21.39 11.59
C VAL A 783 0.03 21.56 12.38
N SER A 784 -0.06 21.62 13.72
CA SER A 784 1.10 21.85 14.58
C SER A 784 2.17 20.76 14.41
N LEU A 785 1.78 19.49 14.44
CA LEU A 785 2.72 18.37 14.24
C LEU A 785 3.26 18.30 12.82
N THR A 786 2.42 18.60 11.82
CA THR A 786 2.83 18.63 10.41
C THR A 786 3.96 19.64 10.21
N ARG A 787 3.88 20.82 10.83
CA ARG A 787 4.91 21.87 10.76
C ARG A 787 6.13 21.57 11.63
N GLN A 788 5.96 21.05 12.85
CA GLN A 788 7.08 20.72 13.76
C GLN A 788 7.99 19.62 13.21
N LEU A 789 7.41 18.65 12.51
CA LEU A 789 8.12 17.49 11.96
C LEU A 789 8.31 17.59 10.44
N ALA A 790 7.97 18.73 9.84
CA ALA A 790 8.39 19.04 8.48
C ALA A 790 9.92 19.15 8.48
N PRO A 791 10.63 18.56 7.50
CA PRO A 791 12.01 18.94 7.27
C PRO A 791 12.04 20.46 7.07
N ALA A 792 12.95 21.16 7.76
CA ALA A 792 13.13 22.60 7.59
C ALA A 792 13.13 22.91 6.08
N GLN A 793 12.13 23.67 5.62
CA GLN A 793 12.06 24.04 4.22
C GLN A 793 13.32 24.84 3.83
N PRO A 794 13.80 24.69 2.59
CA PRO A 794 15.11 25.16 2.14
C PRO A 794 15.42 26.63 2.44
#